data_AF-A0A0F0IHM1-F1
#
_entry.id   AF-A0A0F0IHM1-F1
#
_cell.length_a   1.000
_cell.length_b   1.000
_cell.length_c   1.000
_cell.angle_alpha   90.00
_cell.angle_beta   90.00
_cell.angle_gamma   90.00
#
_symmetry.space_group_name_H-M   'P 1'
#
loop_
_entity.id
_entity.type
_entity.pdbx_description
1 polymer ?
#
loop_
_entity_poly.entity_id
_entity_poly.type
_entity_poly.pdbx_seq_one_letter_code
_entity_poly.pdbx_strand_id
1 'polypeptide(L)'
;MPQQDSDEKPPLHVQDAEIDEEVEALEGYVVDPSQYPDNAARLKTSPDGRFVLIPQPLNTSNDPLNWPSRKKWFLVAIVAYIALLADYTGGTAIITVIPQSMQWELSQATAQRAVVGNLFTIGACGLFVVPLAHYFGRLPVTLFFQCVMVGTCAWSAAATSFPSYLAARIINGFFCSVGQGGALMWIKDLFFFHEHPKVINYVEFSIIMSPYLGPLITSFIVSGVSWRWAFWLCTIMSGVGLILIFFLDESLFDRKHPPSSRGSYISRLTGAHQAKDWKHKSLVQCLALPVIAITKIPVLTILVYYFLNFAWVIGYFYFFGIVGVLVGWFAGHFLHDAVGQYYIKRHNGRLDPEARLIITYPATIICCISLIILGLAFEYHWHYMVIAVFAAIQCIGVMIVTTAINAYLLDSYPEGSGVVGAWVTASRNWAGFMATYIQIDWVTRIGPARALGIQAAITFASVFFMVFLQVYALTLILTVTQTLTYQTISNNTLTHLPRPNTDFNIHNSTLLSPILRTRVPGSPGSEATRFHFTNFFAGTLPHWQIEFQNSTAKSNTNEIPIINIIATRDPPGIPAGNTSRLTLVAHYDSKNSPSGFIGAIDSAAPCAIIMHAVRGIDAALSRKWGTSPTVQYTEGIQVIFTDGEEAIYPDWPEMLFGARSLAAEWENTWYPPSSKYSSRIKAISLFVLLDLLGSREPKIASYFNTTHHVYQRATVLEKRLRGLNQFKSGGTGPWLIDADRDTIGANRFPIYDDQVPFEERGLGVLHLIDANPDTGDFPKVWHTLDDTGENLDLDVMEDWSVLLIAFIVEWLGLDGYMM
;
A
#
# COMPACT_ATOMS: atom_id res chain seq x y z
N MET A 1 -6.30 -37.34 14.16
CA MET A 1 -6.42 -36.58 12.90
C MET A 1 -6.30 -35.12 13.27
N PRO A 2 -5.19 -34.43 12.95
CA PRO A 2 -5.11 -33.00 13.20
C PRO A 2 -5.94 -32.26 12.16
N GLN A 3 -6.69 -31.26 12.63
CA GLN A 3 -7.50 -30.33 11.84
C GLN A 3 -6.65 -29.67 10.76
N GLN A 4 -7.13 -29.71 9.51
CA GLN A 4 -6.63 -28.88 8.42
C GLN A 4 -7.07 -27.43 8.69
N ASP A 5 -6.09 -26.53 8.70
CA ASP A 5 -6.25 -25.09 8.87
C ASP A 5 -7.28 -24.51 7.90
N SER A 6 -8.20 -23.70 8.43
CA SER A 6 -9.21 -22.93 7.71
C SER A 6 -8.67 -21.58 7.18
N ASP A 7 -7.35 -21.47 6.98
CA ASP A 7 -6.64 -20.26 6.53
C ASP A 7 -6.13 -20.39 5.08
N GLU A 8 -6.84 -21.09 4.20
CA GLU A 8 -6.51 -21.08 2.77
C GLU A 8 -6.83 -19.69 2.17
N LYS A 9 -5.79 -18.86 2.04
CA LYS A 9 -5.81 -17.62 1.26
C LYS A 9 -6.41 -17.87 -0.14
N PRO A 10 -7.21 -16.94 -0.69
CA PRO A 10 -7.98 -17.16 -1.92
C PRO A 10 -7.11 -17.57 -3.12
N PRO A 11 -7.69 -18.28 -4.12
CA PRO A 11 -6.97 -18.75 -5.30
C PRO A 11 -6.47 -17.60 -6.18
N LEU A 12 -5.29 -17.80 -6.78
CA LEU A 12 -4.52 -16.81 -7.56
C LEU A 12 -5.34 -16.16 -8.69
N HIS A 13 -5.42 -14.83 -8.66
CA HIS A 13 -5.96 -14.01 -9.75
C HIS A 13 -4.84 -13.53 -10.67
N VAL A 14 -4.65 -14.21 -11.81
CA VAL A 14 -3.81 -13.70 -12.91
C VAL A 14 -4.72 -13.07 -13.96
N GLN A 15 -4.81 -11.74 -13.95
CA GLN A 15 -5.33 -10.98 -15.09
C GLN A 15 -4.16 -10.60 -15.99
N ASP A 16 -4.21 -10.98 -17.26
CA ASP A 16 -3.37 -10.43 -18.36
C ASP A 16 -1.84 -10.38 -18.18
N ALA A 17 -1.17 -11.50 -17.88
CA ALA A 17 0.29 -11.58 -17.87
C ALA A 17 1.02 -10.48 -17.05
N GLU A 18 0.29 -9.82 -16.14
CA GLU A 18 0.75 -8.71 -15.33
C GLU A 18 0.50 -9.10 -13.86
N ILE A 19 1.55 -9.00 -13.06
CA ILE A 19 1.53 -9.34 -11.64
C ILE A 19 1.51 -8.03 -10.89
N ASP A 20 0.44 -7.77 -10.14
CA ASP A 20 0.35 -6.59 -9.29
C ASP A 20 1.20 -6.82 -8.03
N GLU A 21 2.38 -6.21 -8.03
CA GLU A 21 3.33 -6.32 -6.92
C GLU A 21 2.79 -5.77 -5.60
N GLU A 22 1.84 -4.82 -5.63
CA GLU A 22 1.22 -4.28 -4.42
C GLU A 22 0.25 -5.29 -3.81
N VAL A 23 -0.56 -5.97 -4.63
CA VAL A 23 -1.47 -7.03 -4.17
C VAL A 23 -0.67 -8.25 -3.71
N GLU A 24 0.37 -8.66 -4.45
CA GLU A 24 1.21 -9.78 -4.03
C GLU A 24 2.06 -9.47 -2.79
N ALA A 25 2.42 -8.21 -2.54
CA ALA A 25 3.07 -7.82 -1.26
C ALA A 25 2.15 -8.03 -0.06
N LEU A 26 0.83 -7.88 -0.24
CA LEU A 26 -0.18 -8.02 0.81
C LEU A 26 -0.55 -9.49 1.05
N GLU A 27 -0.78 -10.21 -0.04
CA GLU A 27 -1.30 -11.56 0.03
C GLU A 27 -0.15 -12.57 0.12
N GLY A 28 1.02 -12.26 -0.43
CA GLY A 28 2.22 -13.08 -0.56
C GLY A 28 2.51 -13.46 -2.01
N TYR A 29 3.78 -13.46 -2.40
CA TYR A 29 4.23 -13.65 -3.78
C TYR A 29 4.18 -15.12 -4.19
N VAL A 30 3.56 -15.43 -5.33
CA VAL A 30 3.58 -16.79 -5.87
C VAL A 30 4.71 -16.93 -6.87
N VAL A 31 5.70 -17.73 -6.50
CA VAL A 31 6.92 -17.86 -7.28
C VAL A 31 6.98 -19.16 -8.07
N ASP A 32 6.23 -20.18 -7.65
CA ASP A 32 6.17 -21.48 -8.33
C ASP A 32 5.20 -21.42 -9.53
N PRO A 33 5.68 -21.63 -10.78
CA PRO A 33 4.82 -21.63 -11.96
C PRO A 33 3.69 -22.66 -11.92
N SER A 34 3.83 -23.76 -11.18
CA SER A 34 2.83 -24.84 -11.10
C SER A 34 1.56 -24.46 -10.34
N GLN A 35 1.60 -23.38 -9.56
CA GLN A 35 0.47 -22.92 -8.74
C GLN A 35 -0.52 -22.05 -9.53
N TYR A 36 -0.16 -21.63 -10.74
CA TYR A 36 -1.02 -20.82 -11.59
C TYR A 36 -1.93 -21.73 -12.46
N PRO A 37 -3.25 -21.78 -12.24
CA PRO A 37 -4.15 -22.66 -12.99
C PRO A 37 -4.25 -22.22 -14.46
N ASP A 38 -4.07 -23.18 -15.39
CA ASP A 38 -4.21 -23.07 -16.87
C ASP A 38 -3.54 -21.86 -17.58
N ASN A 39 -2.62 -21.11 -16.93
CA ASN A 39 -2.06 -19.86 -17.46
C ASN A 39 -0.55 -19.61 -17.18
N ALA A 40 0.21 -20.58 -16.68
CA ALA A 40 1.68 -20.48 -16.61
C ALA A 40 2.35 -20.26 -17.99
N ALA A 41 1.63 -20.51 -19.10
CA ALA A 41 2.12 -20.34 -20.47
C ALA A 41 2.29 -18.87 -20.93
N ARG A 42 1.62 -17.90 -20.29
CA ARG A 42 1.69 -16.47 -20.68
C ARG A 42 2.65 -15.65 -19.81
N LEU A 43 2.94 -16.12 -18.58
CA LEU A 43 3.89 -15.48 -17.69
C LEU A 43 5.32 -15.84 -18.08
N LYS A 44 6.20 -14.86 -18.07
CA LYS A 44 7.63 -15.09 -18.28
C LYS A 44 8.22 -15.73 -17.03
N THR A 45 8.93 -16.83 -17.25
CA THR A 45 9.64 -17.58 -16.21
C THR A 45 11.14 -17.38 -16.33
N SER A 46 11.86 -17.73 -15.26
CA SER A 46 13.31 -17.80 -15.26
C SER A 46 13.82 -18.78 -16.35
N PRO A 47 15.07 -18.63 -16.83
CA PRO A 47 15.61 -19.51 -17.88
C PRO A 47 15.61 -21.01 -17.54
N ASP A 48 15.62 -21.34 -16.25
CA ASP A 48 15.53 -22.71 -15.72
C ASP A 48 14.09 -23.15 -15.41
N GLY A 49 13.10 -22.30 -15.66
CA GLY A 49 11.67 -22.55 -15.47
C GLY A 49 11.24 -22.71 -14.01
N ARG A 50 12.12 -22.39 -13.05
CA ARG A 50 11.85 -22.61 -11.62
C ARG A 50 11.02 -21.51 -10.97
N PHE A 51 11.11 -20.29 -11.48
CA PHE A 51 10.47 -19.13 -10.89
C PHE A 51 9.68 -18.33 -11.93
N VAL A 52 8.53 -17.79 -11.52
CA VAL A 52 7.87 -16.72 -12.26
C VAL A 52 8.64 -15.40 -12.06
N LEU A 53 8.84 -14.63 -13.13
CA LEU A 53 9.55 -13.36 -13.08
C LEU A 53 8.63 -12.26 -12.53
N ILE A 54 9.02 -11.65 -11.40
CA ILE A 54 8.24 -10.59 -10.75
C ILE A 54 9.15 -9.37 -10.57
N PRO A 55 8.77 -8.19 -11.08
CA PRO A 55 7.65 -7.95 -11.99
C PRO A 55 7.86 -8.59 -13.37
N GLN A 56 6.78 -8.72 -14.14
CA GLN A 56 6.83 -9.22 -15.51
C GLN A 56 7.57 -8.22 -16.42
N PRO A 57 8.68 -8.60 -17.08
CA PRO A 57 9.45 -7.66 -17.88
C PRO A 57 8.75 -7.34 -19.20
N LEU A 58 8.80 -6.09 -19.66
CA LEU A 58 8.22 -5.70 -20.96
C LEU A 58 9.02 -6.29 -22.13
N ASN A 59 8.48 -6.32 -23.36
CA ASN A 59 9.21 -6.82 -24.54
C ASN A 59 10.19 -5.80 -25.15
N THR A 60 10.45 -4.67 -24.47
CA THR A 60 11.29 -3.60 -25.00
C THR A 60 12.72 -3.71 -24.48
N SER A 61 13.71 -3.37 -25.32
CA SER A 61 15.12 -3.27 -24.90
C SER A 61 15.38 -2.11 -23.93
N ASN A 62 14.39 -1.24 -23.74
CA ASN A 62 14.46 -0.07 -22.87
C ASN A 62 14.21 -0.43 -21.40
N ASP A 63 13.50 -1.52 -21.12
CA ASP A 63 13.26 -2.01 -19.77
C ASP A 63 14.58 -2.50 -19.14
N PRO A 64 15.03 -1.94 -18.00
CA PRO A 64 16.25 -2.36 -17.32
C PRO A 64 16.26 -3.83 -16.86
N LEU A 65 15.09 -4.46 -16.68
CA LEU A 65 14.99 -5.89 -16.36
C LEU A 65 15.46 -6.78 -17.49
N ASN A 66 15.44 -6.31 -18.75
CA ASN A 66 15.93 -7.07 -19.90
C ASN A 66 17.43 -6.88 -20.16
N TRP A 67 18.12 -6.05 -19.38
CA TRP A 67 19.54 -5.81 -19.63
C TRP A 67 20.38 -7.07 -19.39
N PRO A 68 21.49 -7.26 -20.13
CA PRO A 68 22.37 -8.40 -19.91
C PRO A 68 22.83 -8.47 -18.45
N SER A 69 22.82 -9.65 -17.83
CA SER A 69 23.19 -9.82 -16.42
C SER A 69 24.57 -9.24 -16.10
N ARG A 70 25.54 -9.34 -17.02
CA ARG A 70 26.86 -8.71 -16.88
C ARG A 70 26.78 -7.19 -16.70
N LYS A 71 25.90 -6.52 -17.44
CA LYS A 71 25.65 -5.08 -17.29
C LYS A 71 25.03 -4.80 -15.91
N LYS A 72 23.97 -5.54 -15.54
CA LYS A 72 23.28 -5.36 -14.24
C LYS A 72 24.25 -5.49 -13.05
N TRP A 73 25.03 -6.57 -13.01
CA TRP A 73 26.02 -6.81 -11.95
C TRP A 73 27.15 -5.77 -11.94
N PHE A 74 27.59 -5.30 -13.11
CA PHE A 74 28.57 -4.23 -13.20
C PHE A 74 28.03 -2.90 -12.64
N LEU A 75 26.77 -2.55 -12.95
CA LEU A 75 26.10 -1.37 -12.39
C LEU A 75 25.96 -1.48 -10.87
N VAL A 76 25.53 -2.64 -10.36
CA VAL A 76 25.44 -2.89 -8.92
C VAL A 76 26.81 -2.81 -8.25
N ALA A 77 27.89 -3.28 -8.87
CA ALA A 77 29.23 -3.16 -8.32
C ALA A 77 29.67 -1.70 -8.18
N ILE A 78 29.28 -0.83 -9.12
CA ILE A 78 29.52 0.62 -9.02
C ILE A 78 28.70 1.22 -7.87
N VAL A 79 27.41 0.90 -7.76
CA VAL A 79 26.55 1.37 -6.66
C VAL A 79 27.09 0.89 -5.31
N ALA A 80 27.53 -0.36 -5.21
CA ALA A 80 28.12 -0.94 -4.00
C ALA A 80 29.44 -0.27 -3.63
N TYR A 81 30.29 0.05 -4.61
CA TYR A 81 31.51 0.83 -4.38
C TYR A 81 31.19 2.22 -3.84
N ILE A 82 30.22 2.94 -4.45
CA ILE A 82 29.79 4.26 -3.97
C ILE A 82 29.19 4.17 -2.55
N ALA A 83 28.36 3.15 -2.29
CA ALA A 83 27.77 2.89 -0.98
C ALA A 83 28.83 2.59 0.09
N LEU A 84 29.93 1.94 -0.27
CA LEU A 84 31.08 1.71 0.62
C LEU A 84 31.75 3.03 1.02
N LEU A 85 31.80 4.05 0.16
CA LEU A 85 32.59 5.25 0.48
C LEU A 85 32.06 6.04 1.69
N ALA A 86 30.75 6.00 1.97
CA ALA A 86 30.14 6.79 3.04
C ALA A 86 30.77 6.47 4.41
N ASP A 87 30.63 5.23 4.88
CA ASP A 87 31.14 4.82 6.19
C ASP A 87 32.66 4.65 6.21
N TYR A 88 33.30 4.53 5.04
CA TYR A 88 34.76 4.44 4.92
C TYR A 88 35.36 5.78 5.32
N THR A 89 34.77 6.86 4.78
CA THR A 89 35.17 8.23 5.15
C THR A 89 34.80 8.54 6.61
N GLY A 90 33.64 8.08 7.08
CA GLY A 90 33.22 8.21 8.48
C GLY A 90 34.17 7.51 9.45
N GLY A 91 34.49 6.24 9.19
CA GLY A 91 35.40 5.43 9.99
C GLY A 91 36.84 5.94 9.95
N THR A 92 37.31 6.43 8.81
CA THR A 92 38.63 7.10 8.69
C THR A 92 38.79 8.19 9.75
N ALA A 93 37.74 8.98 9.98
CA ALA A 93 37.79 10.08 10.94
C ALA A 93 38.02 9.61 12.39
N ILE A 94 37.58 8.40 12.77
CA ILE A 94 37.74 7.83 14.12
C ILE A 94 39.22 7.74 14.51
N ILE A 95 40.07 7.23 13.61
CA ILE A 95 41.50 7.05 13.87
C ILE A 95 42.24 8.41 13.89
N THR A 96 41.76 9.38 13.12
CA THR A 96 42.41 10.70 13.04
C THR A 96 42.16 11.59 14.26
N VAL A 97 41.26 11.23 15.17
CA VAL A 97 40.90 12.05 16.35
C VAL A 97 42.12 12.34 17.24
N ILE A 98 42.94 11.33 17.52
CA ILE A 98 44.14 11.50 18.37
C ILE A 98 45.14 12.47 17.72
N PRO A 99 45.64 12.24 16.50
CA PRO A 99 46.59 13.16 15.89
C PRO A 99 46.00 14.56 15.63
N GLN A 100 44.71 14.67 15.34
CA GLN A 100 44.03 15.98 15.21
C GLN A 100 43.95 16.73 16.54
N SER A 101 43.65 16.02 17.64
CA SER A 101 43.58 16.61 18.98
C SER A 101 44.94 17.18 19.41
N MET A 102 46.03 16.48 19.08
CA MET A 102 47.40 16.95 19.33
C MET A 102 47.76 18.14 18.44
N GLN A 103 47.41 18.11 17.15
CA GLN A 103 47.77 19.17 16.21
C GLN A 103 47.03 20.49 16.46
N TRP A 104 45.76 20.42 16.86
CA TRP A 104 44.93 21.61 17.09
C TRP A 104 44.75 21.95 18.58
N GLU A 105 45.48 21.26 19.47
CA GLU A 105 45.45 21.49 20.93
C GLU A 105 44.02 21.41 21.52
N LEU A 106 43.25 20.42 21.07
CA LEU A 106 41.88 20.18 21.49
C LEU A 106 41.78 18.95 22.40
N SER A 107 40.74 18.88 23.22
CA SER A 107 40.40 17.61 23.87
C SER A 107 39.95 16.58 22.83
N GLN A 108 40.25 15.30 23.05
CA GLN A 108 39.80 14.22 22.17
C GLN A 108 38.27 14.23 22.00
N ALA A 109 37.53 14.54 23.08
CA ALA A 109 36.08 14.72 23.05
C ALA A 109 35.63 15.85 22.10
N THR A 110 36.38 16.94 21.99
CA THR A 110 36.08 18.03 21.05
C THR A 110 36.37 17.60 19.62
N ALA A 111 37.52 16.96 19.37
CA ALA A 111 37.88 16.44 18.05
C ALA A 111 36.87 15.37 17.55
N GLN A 112 36.36 14.53 18.45
CA GLN A 112 35.34 13.51 18.18
C GLN A 112 34.03 14.10 17.63
N ARG A 113 33.72 15.38 17.88
CA ARG A 113 32.51 16.03 17.34
C ARG A 113 32.45 15.99 15.82
N ALA A 114 33.59 15.98 15.13
CA ALA A 114 33.64 15.86 13.68
C ALA A 114 33.26 14.47 13.17
N VAL A 115 33.54 13.42 13.95
CA VAL A 115 33.10 12.04 13.67
C VAL A 115 31.59 11.94 13.87
N VAL A 116 31.13 12.35 15.05
CA VAL A 116 29.73 12.26 15.47
C VAL A 116 28.82 13.11 14.57
N GLY A 117 29.21 14.35 14.27
CA GLY A 117 28.44 15.22 13.37
C GLY A 117 28.35 14.68 11.94
N ASN A 118 29.37 13.98 11.46
CA ASN A 118 29.36 13.31 10.16
C ASN A 118 28.42 12.10 10.14
N LEU A 119 28.49 11.18 11.12
CA LEU A 119 27.59 10.02 11.19
C LEU A 119 26.11 10.43 11.22
N PHE A 120 25.79 11.49 11.97
CA PHE A 120 24.42 12.01 12.03
C PHE A 120 23.90 12.45 10.65
N THR A 121 24.71 13.19 9.89
CA THR A 121 24.31 13.67 8.56
C THR A 121 24.36 12.59 7.49
N ILE A 122 25.19 11.56 7.62
CA ILE A 122 25.14 10.33 6.79
C ILE A 122 23.76 9.67 6.90
N GLY A 123 23.23 9.56 8.13
CA GLY A 123 21.89 9.01 8.35
C GLY A 123 20.79 9.83 7.70
N ALA A 124 20.88 11.16 7.74
CA ALA A 124 19.88 12.03 7.13
C ALA A 124 19.94 12.04 5.58
N CYS A 125 21.13 11.89 4.98
CA CYS A 125 21.36 12.03 3.55
C CYS A 125 20.42 11.17 2.68
N GLY A 126 20.21 9.89 3.03
CA GLY A 126 19.33 9.00 2.28
C GLY A 126 17.88 9.52 2.15
N LEU A 127 17.36 10.17 3.20
CA LEU A 127 16.00 10.72 3.22
C LEU A 127 15.79 11.85 2.21
N PHE A 128 16.87 12.52 1.78
CA PHE A 128 16.84 13.55 0.73
C PHE A 128 17.18 12.97 -0.64
N VAL A 129 18.07 11.97 -0.71
CA VAL A 129 18.45 11.31 -1.96
C VAL A 129 17.24 10.72 -2.67
N VAL A 130 16.36 10.04 -1.94
CA VAL A 130 15.20 9.35 -2.52
C VAL A 130 14.21 10.30 -3.21
N PRO A 131 13.65 11.33 -2.54
CA PRO A 131 12.71 12.23 -3.20
C PRO A 131 13.36 12.97 -4.39
N LEU A 132 14.64 13.34 -4.27
CA LEU A 132 15.38 13.94 -5.36
C LEU A 132 15.56 12.96 -6.52
N ALA A 133 15.85 11.68 -6.25
CA ALA A 133 16.03 10.67 -7.29
C ALA A 133 14.72 10.32 -8.01
N HIS A 134 13.58 10.33 -7.32
CA HIS A 134 12.26 10.17 -7.93
C HIS A 134 11.90 11.33 -8.87
N TYR A 135 12.31 12.55 -8.51
CA TYR A 135 12.00 13.77 -9.25
C TYR A 135 12.99 14.05 -10.39
N PHE A 136 14.29 14.08 -10.09
CA PHE A 136 15.36 14.41 -11.04
C PHE A 136 15.91 13.20 -11.81
N GLY A 137 15.72 11.98 -11.30
CA GLY A 137 16.34 10.74 -11.82
C GLY A 137 17.46 10.22 -10.91
N ARG A 138 17.75 8.92 -10.99
CA ARG A 138 18.73 8.28 -10.09
C ARG A 138 20.16 8.63 -10.47
N LEU A 139 20.45 8.68 -11.76
CA LEU A 139 21.77 9.00 -12.29
C LEU A 139 22.21 10.45 -12.00
N PRO A 140 21.43 11.50 -12.31
CA PRO A 140 21.85 12.89 -12.05
C PRO A 140 22.05 13.20 -10.57
N VAL A 141 21.20 12.65 -9.70
CA VAL A 141 21.35 12.81 -8.24
C VAL A 141 22.61 12.12 -7.75
N THR A 142 22.89 10.90 -8.21
CA THR A 142 24.13 10.18 -7.87
C THR A 142 25.37 10.97 -8.30
N LEU A 143 25.37 11.54 -9.51
CA LEU A 143 26.46 12.38 -10.01
C LEU A 143 26.69 13.62 -9.14
N PHE A 144 25.63 14.38 -8.86
CA PHE A 144 25.73 15.61 -8.07
C PHE A 144 26.27 15.34 -6.66
N PHE A 145 25.72 14.34 -5.97
CA PHE A 145 26.14 13.98 -4.62
C PHE A 145 27.60 13.52 -4.60
N GLN A 146 28.03 12.71 -5.58
CA GLN A 146 29.40 12.25 -5.67
C GLN A 146 30.40 13.39 -5.94
N CYS A 147 30.04 14.37 -6.77
CA CYS A 147 30.87 15.57 -6.99
C CYS A 147 31.12 16.33 -5.68
N VAL A 148 30.05 16.56 -4.90
CA VAL A 148 30.16 17.24 -3.60
C VAL A 148 30.97 16.40 -2.60
N MET A 149 30.81 15.08 -2.62
CA MET A 149 31.59 14.16 -1.80
C MET A 149 33.10 14.30 -2.08
N VAL A 150 33.52 14.30 -3.35
CA VAL A 150 34.94 14.46 -3.73
C VAL A 150 35.49 15.78 -3.20
N GLY A 151 34.78 16.88 -3.42
CA GLY A 151 35.19 18.21 -2.97
C GLY A 151 35.30 18.30 -1.44
N THR A 152 34.35 17.71 -0.71
CA THR A 152 34.34 17.73 0.76
C THR A 152 35.38 16.78 1.37
N CYS A 153 35.74 15.67 0.71
CA CYS A 153 36.88 14.84 1.08
C CYS A 153 38.21 15.60 0.91
N ALA A 154 38.39 16.29 -0.22
CA ALA A 154 39.57 17.11 -0.46
C ALA A 154 39.68 18.26 0.56
N TRP A 155 38.55 18.91 0.86
CA TRP A 155 38.47 19.93 1.90
C TRP A 155 38.83 19.37 3.28
N SER A 156 38.35 18.17 3.63
CA SER A 156 38.71 17.51 4.90
C SER A 156 40.22 17.28 5.03
N ALA A 157 40.90 16.93 3.93
CA ALA A 157 42.35 16.74 3.90
C ALA A 157 43.14 18.06 3.98
N ALA A 158 42.65 19.11 3.30
CA ALA A 158 43.31 20.41 3.20
C ALA A 158 43.01 21.35 4.38
N ALA A 159 42.09 20.99 5.28
CA ALA A 159 41.68 21.83 6.40
C ALA A 159 42.87 22.23 7.30
N THR A 160 42.98 23.53 7.54
CA THR A 160 44.03 24.13 8.39
C THR A 160 43.56 24.34 9.83
N SER A 161 42.24 24.45 10.05
CA SER A 161 41.63 24.64 11.37
C SER A 161 40.54 23.60 11.66
N PHE A 162 40.32 23.28 12.93
CA PHE A 162 39.28 22.33 13.34
C PHE A 162 37.85 22.76 12.92
N PRO A 163 37.42 24.03 13.03
CA PRO A 163 36.09 24.43 12.55
C PRO A 163 35.90 24.21 11.05
N SER A 164 36.95 24.46 10.25
CA SER A 164 36.94 24.19 8.80
C SER A 164 36.82 22.70 8.50
N TYR A 165 37.58 21.87 9.23
CA TYR A 165 37.48 20.42 9.14
C TYR A 165 36.10 19.91 9.56
N LEU A 166 35.56 20.38 10.68
CA LEU A 166 34.24 20.02 11.17
C LEU A 166 33.15 20.36 10.15
N ALA A 167 33.19 21.56 9.55
CA ALA A 167 32.27 21.94 8.48
C ALA A 167 32.37 21.01 7.27
N ALA A 168 33.60 20.71 6.82
CA ALA A 168 33.84 19.78 5.72
C ALA A 168 33.26 18.39 6.03
N ARG A 169 33.39 17.89 7.26
CA ARG A 169 32.85 16.59 7.70
C ARG A 169 31.31 16.57 7.76
N ILE A 170 30.68 17.62 8.26
CA ILE A 170 29.21 17.71 8.33
C ILE A 170 28.60 17.71 6.92
N ILE A 171 29.16 18.55 6.02
CA ILE A 171 28.70 18.63 4.63
C ILE A 171 29.00 17.32 3.90
N ASN A 172 30.19 16.73 4.07
CA ASN A 172 30.52 15.43 3.50
C ASN A 172 29.48 14.36 3.87
N GLY A 173 29.09 14.30 5.14
CA GLY A 173 28.11 13.31 5.61
C GLY A 173 26.75 13.45 4.93
N PHE A 174 26.30 14.69 4.69
CA PHE A 174 25.03 14.94 4.00
C PHE A 174 25.05 14.55 2.50
N PHE A 175 26.23 14.38 1.89
CA PHE A 175 26.38 14.10 0.47
C PHE A 175 27.04 12.76 0.13
N CYS A 176 27.48 11.96 1.12
CA CYS A 176 28.23 10.73 0.85
C CYS A 176 27.41 9.44 0.86
N SER A 177 26.17 9.43 1.39
CA SER A 177 25.37 8.19 1.48
C SER A 177 24.40 7.96 0.32
N VAL A 178 24.59 8.64 -0.82
CA VAL A 178 23.76 8.49 -2.03
C VAL A 178 23.69 7.04 -2.54
N GLY A 179 24.79 6.30 -2.45
CA GLY A 179 24.82 4.88 -2.79
C GLY A 179 24.05 4.02 -1.79
N GLN A 180 24.13 4.33 -0.49
CA GLN A 180 23.48 3.56 0.58
C GLN A 180 21.97 3.80 0.60
N GLY A 181 21.54 5.06 0.65
CA GLY A 181 20.12 5.42 0.62
C GLY A 181 19.45 5.16 -0.73
N GLY A 182 20.23 5.05 -1.81
CA GLY A 182 19.71 4.79 -3.16
C GLY A 182 19.76 3.33 -3.62
N ALA A 183 20.50 2.45 -2.94
CA ALA A 183 20.80 1.09 -3.39
C ALA A 183 19.55 0.28 -3.75
N LEU A 184 18.54 0.26 -2.87
CA LEU A 184 17.34 -0.53 -3.08
C LEU A 184 16.56 -0.10 -4.33
N MET A 185 16.59 1.20 -4.69
CA MET A 185 15.97 1.66 -5.94
C MET A 185 16.62 1.00 -7.16
N TRP A 186 17.96 1.01 -7.21
CA TRP A 186 18.72 0.39 -8.30
C TRP A 186 18.47 -1.11 -8.38
N ILE A 187 18.41 -1.79 -7.23
CA ILE A 187 18.14 -3.23 -7.16
C ILE A 187 16.74 -3.53 -7.71
N LYS A 188 15.72 -2.78 -7.26
CA LYS A 188 14.32 -2.95 -7.70
C LYS A 188 14.13 -2.76 -9.20
N ASP A 189 14.89 -1.86 -9.82
CA ASP A 189 14.76 -1.63 -11.26
C ASP A 189 15.39 -2.72 -12.12
N LEU A 190 16.49 -3.31 -11.61
CA LEU A 190 17.40 -4.14 -12.38
C LEU A 190 17.15 -5.64 -12.18
N PHE A 191 16.65 -6.07 -11.03
CA PHE A 191 16.53 -7.48 -10.67
C PHE A 191 15.10 -7.88 -10.35
N PHE A 192 14.83 -9.18 -10.46
CA PHE A 192 13.53 -9.74 -10.12
C PHE A 192 13.44 -10.06 -8.62
N PHE A 193 12.22 -10.17 -8.11
CA PHE A 193 11.88 -10.46 -6.72
C PHE A 193 12.68 -11.59 -6.09
N HIS A 194 12.79 -12.74 -6.77
CA HIS A 194 13.53 -13.90 -6.26
C HIS A 194 15.04 -13.67 -6.17
N GLU A 195 15.59 -12.68 -6.89
CA GLU A 195 17.01 -12.32 -6.88
C GLU A 195 17.34 -11.25 -5.83
N HIS A 196 16.34 -10.52 -5.30
CA HIS A 196 16.55 -9.39 -4.40
C HIS A 196 17.46 -9.71 -3.20
N PRO A 197 17.23 -10.77 -2.40
CA PRO A 197 18.05 -11.03 -1.21
C PRO A 197 19.51 -11.24 -1.55
N LYS A 198 19.78 -11.93 -2.66
CA LYS A 198 21.13 -12.20 -3.13
C LYS A 198 21.83 -10.89 -3.48
N VAL A 199 21.20 -10.03 -4.28
CA VAL A 199 21.80 -8.77 -4.72
C VAL A 199 21.97 -7.79 -3.54
N ILE A 200 20.96 -7.70 -2.67
CA ILE A 200 21.03 -6.92 -1.42
C ILE A 200 22.22 -7.37 -0.57
N ASN A 201 22.42 -8.68 -0.37
CA ASN A 201 23.54 -9.21 0.40
C ASN A 201 24.91 -8.75 -0.15
N TYR A 202 25.08 -8.62 -1.47
CA TYR A 202 26.32 -8.10 -2.08
C TYR A 202 26.53 -6.59 -1.83
N VAL A 203 25.47 -5.80 -1.92
CA VAL A 203 25.55 -4.36 -1.67
C VAL A 203 25.78 -4.11 -0.18
N GLU A 204 25.01 -4.78 0.68
CA GLU A 204 25.14 -4.69 2.13
C GLU A 204 26.50 -5.16 2.63
N PHE A 205 27.12 -6.16 2.00
CA PHE A 205 28.49 -6.54 2.30
C PHE A 205 29.45 -5.35 2.18
N SER A 206 29.31 -4.55 1.12
CA SER A 206 30.16 -3.37 0.89
C SER A 206 29.90 -2.27 1.92
N ILE A 207 28.64 -2.11 2.31
CA ILE A 207 28.18 -1.14 3.32
C ILE A 207 28.68 -1.53 4.73
N ILE A 208 28.46 -2.78 5.16
CA ILE A 208 28.83 -3.24 6.50
C ILE A 208 30.34 -3.45 6.65
N MET A 209 31.06 -3.79 5.57
CA MET A 209 32.53 -3.86 5.60
C MET A 209 33.19 -2.50 5.75
N SER A 210 32.56 -1.47 5.18
CA SER A 210 33.08 -0.12 5.08
C SER A 210 33.60 0.51 6.40
N PRO A 211 32.84 0.51 7.52
CA PRO A 211 33.28 1.11 8.78
C PRO A 211 34.50 0.43 9.41
N TYR A 212 34.89 -0.77 8.95
CA TYR A 212 36.10 -1.46 9.41
C TYR A 212 37.29 -1.22 8.48
N LEU A 213 37.05 -1.11 7.19
CA LEU A 213 38.09 -0.91 6.19
C LEU A 213 38.75 0.48 6.33
N GLY A 214 37.94 1.52 6.55
CA GLY A 214 38.42 2.90 6.73
C GLY A 214 39.44 3.03 7.87
N PRO A 215 39.07 2.68 9.12
CA PRO A 215 39.99 2.69 10.24
C PRO A 215 41.22 1.83 10.03
N LEU A 216 41.08 0.60 9.51
CA LEU A 216 42.20 -0.31 9.30
C LEU A 216 43.28 0.31 8.40
N ILE A 217 42.88 0.81 7.22
CA ILE A 217 43.81 1.45 6.28
C ILE A 217 44.38 2.74 6.89
N THR A 218 43.55 3.52 7.57
CA THR A 218 43.96 4.77 8.21
C THR A 218 45.01 4.55 9.29
N SER A 219 44.90 3.48 10.09
CA SER A 219 45.90 3.14 11.11
C SER A 219 47.29 2.90 10.50
N PHE A 220 47.38 2.23 9.34
CA PHE A 220 48.65 2.07 8.63
C PHE A 220 49.18 3.40 8.10
N ILE A 221 48.32 4.24 7.52
CA ILE A 221 48.72 5.55 6.98
C ILE A 221 49.27 6.46 8.09
N VAL A 222 48.54 6.60 9.20
CA VAL A 222 48.91 7.48 10.32
C VAL A 222 50.19 7.02 11.01
N SER A 223 50.55 5.74 10.91
CA SER A 223 51.82 5.22 11.44
C SER A 223 53.06 5.68 10.66
N GLY A 224 52.92 5.99 9.37
CA GLY A 224 54.03 6.35 8.49
C GLY A 224 54.01 7.80 7.99
N VAL A 225 52.84 8.42 7.89
CA VAL A 225 52.65 9.78 7.37
C VAL A 225 51.52 10.51 8.11
N SER A 226 51.28 11.79 7.78
CA SER A 226 50.24 12.58 8.46
C SER A 226 48.81 12.07 8.21
N TRP A 227 47.92 12.28 9.18
CA TRP A 227 46.49 11.97 9.09
C TRP A 227 45.78 12.58 7.87
N ARG A 228 46.32 13.66 7.29
CA ARG A 228 45.76 14.29 6.07
C ARG A 228 45.78 13.34 4.88
N TRP A 229 46.79 12.47 4.79
CA TRP A 229 46.88 11.49 3.70
C TRP A 229 45.76 10.48 3.71
N ALA A 230 45.17 10.17 4.88
CA ALA A 230 44.00 9.31 4.96
C ALA A 230 42.79 9.97 4.24
N PHE A 231 42.61 11.27 4.39
CA PHE A 231 41.56 12.01 3.67
C PHE A 231 41.90 12.28 2.19
N TRP A 232 43.18 12.39 1.83
CA TRP A 232 43.58 12.39 0.41
C TRP A 232 43.27 11.04 -0.25
N LEU A 233 43.45 9.92 0.46
CA LEU A 233 42.99 8.62 -0.02
C LEU A 233 41.47 8.57 -0.17
N CYS A 234 40.71 9.09 0.79
CA CYS A 234 39.25 9.26 0.63
C CYS A 234 38.89 10.09 -0.61
N THR A 235 39.65 11.12 -0.93
CA THR A 235 39.47 11.96 -2.12
C THR A 235 39.74 11.18 -3.40
N ILE A 236 40.81 10.39 -3.43
CA ILE A 236 41.15 9.54 -4.58
C ILE A 236 40.05 8.48 -4.79
N MET A 237 39.64 7.80 -3.73
CA MET A 237 38.60 6.76 -3.80
C MET A 237 37.25 7.34 -4.25
N SER A 238 36.86 8.50 -3.72
CA SER A 238 35.65 9.20 -4.18
C SER A 238 35.78 9.72 -5.62
N GLY A 239 36.97 10.14 -6.05
CA GLY A 239 37.26 10.51 -7.44
C GLY A 239 37.13 9.33 -8.39
N VAL A 240 37.59 8.14 -8.00
CA VAL A 240 37.32 6.89 -8.75
C VAL A 240 35.82 6.63 -8.83
N GLY A 241 35.09 6.80 -7.73
CA GLY A 241 33.62 6.68 -7.72
C GLY A 241 32.95 7.63 -8.70
N LEU A 242 33.41 8.88 -8.78
CA LEU A 242 32.93 9.88 -9.73
C LEU A 242 33.18 9.45 -11.19
N ILE A 243 34.35 8.90 -11.49
CA ILE A 243 34.65 8.36 -12.83
C ILE A 243 33.73 7.17 -13.15
N LEU A 244 33.50 6.28 -12.19
CA LEU A 244 32.64 5.11 -12.36
C LEU A 244 31.18 5.48 -12.67
N ILE A 245 30.68 6.62 -12.19
CA ILE A 245 29.31 7.08 -12.50
C ILE A 245 29.08 7.29 -14.00
N PHE A 246 30.10 7.66 -14.78
CA PHE A 246 29.96 7.79 -16.23
C PHE A 246 29.73 6.45 -16.96
N PHE A 247 29.90 5.33 -16.27
CA PHE A 247 29.52 4.01 -16.77
C PHE A 247 28.14 3.55 -16.27
N LEU A 248 27.52 4.28 -15.35
CA LEU A 248 26.12 4.05 -14.98
C LEU A 248 25.19 4.51 -16.11
N ASP A 249 24.02 3.89 -16.17
CA ASP A 249 22.92 4.28 -17.05
C ASP A 249 21.65 4.40 -16.22
N GLU A 250 20.76 5.33 -16.58
CA GLU A 250 19.54 5.59 -15.79
C GLU A 250 18.63 4.36 -15.75
N SER A 251 18.33 3.88 -14.54
CA SER A 251 17.46 2.73 -14.30
C SER A 251 16.00 3.12 -14.08
N LEU A 252 15.67 4.41 -13.92
CA LEU A 252 14.29 4.89 -13.84
C LEU A 252 13.48 4.56 -15.09
N PHE A 253 12.49 3.69 -14.89
CA PHE A 253 11.63 3.18 -15.93
C PHE A 253 10.22 2.94 -15.36
N ASP A 254 9.24 3.72 -15.85
CA ASP A 254 7.84 3.49 -15.55
C ASP A 254 7.30 2.40 -16.50
N ARG A 255 6.90 1.25 -15.95
CA ARG A 255 6.33 0.13 -16.72
C ARG A 255 4.86 0.32 -17.03
N LYS A 256 4.13 1.09 -16.21
CA LYS A 256 2.72 1.44 -16.43
C LYS A 256 2.61 2.43 -17.60
N HIS A 257 3.57 3.34 -17.72
CA HIS A 257 3.66 4.31 -18.82
C HIS A 257 5.03 4.29 -19.49
N PRO A 258 5.31 3.29 -20.36
CA PRO A 258 6.62 3.12 -20.95
C PRO A 258 7.00 4.34 -21.82
N PRO A 259 8.15 4.98 -21.59
CA PRO A 259 8.56 6.14 -22.36
C PRO A 259 8.83 5.77 -23.82
N SER A 260 8.40 6.62 -24.75
CA SER A 260 8.55 6.41 -26.20
C SER A 260 10.00 6.35 -26.68
N SER A 261 10.93 6.97 -25.94
CA SER A 261 12.38 6.91 -26.19
C SER A 261 13.16 7.25 -24.92
N ARG A 262 14.31 6.58 -24.68
CA ARG A 262 15.22 6.85 -23.54
C ARG A 262 16.08 8.11 -23.71
N GLY A 263 15.94 8.85 -24.81
CA GLY A 263 16.76 10.03 -25.09
C GLY A 263 18.27 9.75 -25.23
N SER A 264 19.08 10.81 -25.28
CA SER A 264 20.55 10.68 -25.33
C SER A 264 21.12 10.40 -23.93
N TYR A 265 22.26 9.72 -23.85
CA TYR A 265 22.94 9.46 -22.58
C TYR A 265 23.18 10.75 -21.77
N ILE A 266 23.66 11.82 -22.43
CA ILE A 266 23.92 13.12 -21.78
C ILE A 266 22.63 13.73 -21.21
N SER A 267 21.49 13.57 -21.88
CA SER A 267 20.20 14.05 -21.37
C SER A 267 19.72 13.28 -20.14
N ARG A 268 20.03 11.98 -20.03
CA ARG A 268 19.75 11.17 -18.83
C ARG A 268 20.72 11.49 -17.70
N LEU A 269 22.00 11.68 -18.02
CA LEU A 269 23.05 12.02 -17.05
C LEU A 269 22.81 13.38 -16.38
N THR A 270 22.28 14.35 -17.13
CA THR A 270 22.00 15.70 -16.63
C THR A 270 20.59 15.86 -16.03
N GLY A 271 19.72 14.86 -16.14
CA GLY A 271 18.32 14.94 -15.70
C GLY A 271 17.39 15.68 -16.67
N ALA A 272 17.89 16.19 -17.79
CA ALA A 272 17.11 16.92 -18.79
C ALA A 272 16.04 16.05 -19.47
N HIS A 273 16.24 14.73 -19.51
CA HIS A 273 15.24 13.80 -20.03
C HIS A 273 14.05 13.67 -19.07
N GLN A 274 14.33 13.49 -17.78
CA GLN A 274 13.36 13.35 -16.69
C GLN A 274 12.58 14.64 -16.43
N ALA A 275 13.18 15.80 -16.74
CA ALA A 275 12.52 17.10 -16.65
C ALA A 275 11.26 17.23 -17.53
N LYS A 276 11.12 16.39 -18.56
CA LYS A 276 9.91 16.35 -19.40
C LYS A 276 8.68 15.86 -18.62
N ASP A 277 8.89 15.01 -17.62
CA ASP A 277 7.83 14.39 -16.83
C ASP A 277 7.45 15.22 -15.59
N TRP A 278 8.17 16.33 -15.32
CA TRP A 278 7.90 17.19 -14.15
C TRP A 278 6.51 17.81 -14.14
N LYS A 279 5.88 18.00 -15.31
CA LYS A 279 4.51 18.52 -15.40
C LYS A 279 3.47 17.59 -14.77
N HIS A 280 3.80 16.30 -14.65
CA HIS A 280 2.93 15.26 -14.10
C HIS A 280 3.39 14.78 -12.72
N LYS A 281 4.45 15.37 -12.15
CA LYS A 281 5.01 14.99 -10.83
C LYS A 281 4.98 16.17 -9.87
N SER A 282 4.34 16.02 -8.72
CA SER A 282 4.42 17.02 -7.65
C SER A 282 5.68 16.82 -6.81
N LEU A 283 6.52 17.87 -6.73
CA LEU A 283 7.70 17.87 -5.85
C LEU A 283 7.29 17.70 -4.37
N VAL A 284 6.15 18.28 -3.97
CA VAL A 284 5.63 18.16 -2.60
C VAL A 284 5.27 16.71 -2.29
N GLN A 285 4.61 16.02 -3.24
CA GLN A 285 4.31 14.59 -3.08
C GLN A 285 5.59 13.76 -2.97
N CYS A 286 6.59 14.03 -3.81
CA CYS A 286 7.89 13.33 -3.75
C CYS A 286 8.57 13.55 -2.39
N LEU A 287 8.61 14.78 -1.89
CA LEU A 287 9.19 15.13 -0.59
C LEU A 287 8.39 14.56 0.60
N ALA A 288 7.10 14.28 0.43
CA ALA A 288 6.27 13.63 1.45
C ALA A 288 6.52 12.12 1.56
N LEU A 289 7.10 11.47 0.54
CA LEU A 289 7.31 10.01 0.51
C LEU A 289 8.03 9.46 1.75
N PRO A 290 9.15 10.05 2.24
CA PRO A 290 9.79 9.64 3.50
C PRO A 290 8.90 9.70 4.73
N VAL A 291 8.05 10.73 4.80
CA VAL A 291 7.10 10.91 5.89
C VAL A 291 6.00 9.85 5.82
N ILE A 292 5.47 9.59 4.62
CA ILE A 292 4.44 8.57 4.40
C ILE A 292 4.97 7.17 4.70
N ALA A 293 6.23 6.87 4.35
CA ALA A 293 6.81 5.56 4.61
C ALA A 293 7.00 5.29 6.11
N ILE A 294 7.48 6.28 6.89
CA ILE A 294 7.70 6.08 8.33
C ILE A 294 6.39 6.01 9.12
N THR A 295 5.31 6.59 8.59
CA THR A 295 3.97 6.44 9.20
C THR A 295 3.41 5.03 9.03
N LYS A 296 3.96 4.21 8.12
CA LYS A 296 3.58 2.80 8.00
C LYS A 296 4.12 2.02 9.20
N ILE A 297 3.22 1.48 10.02
CA ILE A 297 3.57 0.80 11.27
C ILE A 297 4.56 -0.35 11.06
N PRO A 298 4.43 -1.22 10.02
CA PRO A 298 5.42 -2.27 9.79
C PRO A 298 6.82 -1.72 9.49
N VAL A 299 6.92 -0.61 8.74
CA VAL A 299 8.18 0.09 8.48
C VAL A 299 8.76 0.65 9.77
N LEU A 300 7.98 1.38 10.57
CA LEU A 300 8.44 1.94 11.84
C LEU A 300 8.95 0.86 12.80
N THR A 301 8.16 -0.20 12.99
CA THR A 301 8.46 -1.29 13.92
C THR A 301 9.75 -2.02 13.55
N ILE A 302 9.94 -2.36 12.26
CA ILE A 302 11.16 -3.04 11.83
C ILE A 302 12.40 -2.13 11.89
N LEU A 303 12.22 -0.82 11.66
CA LEU A 303 13.31 0.15 11.79
C LEU A 303 13.76 0.34 13.24
N VAL A 304 12.84 0.30 14.21
CA VAL A 304 13.17 0.30 15.65
C VAL A 304 13.95 -0.96 16.01
N TYR A 305 13.49 -2.13 15.55
CA TYR A 305 14.23 -3.39 15.71
C TYR A 305 15.66 -3.30 15.14
N TYR A 306 15.78 -2.77 13.92
CA TYR A 306 17.07 -2.64 13.25
C TYR A 306 18.01 -1.68 13.99
N PHE A 307 17.51 -0.51 14.39
CA PHE A 307 18.26 0.49 15.14
C PHE A 307 18.88 -0.11 16.41
N LEU A 308 18.08 -0.87 17.17
CA LEU A 308 18.53 -1.50 18.43
C LEU A 308 19.51 -2.66 18.23
N ASN A 309 19.46 -3.35 17.09
CA ASN A 309 20.43 -4.39 16.75
C ASN A 309 21.76 -3.81 16.29
N PHE A 310 21.73 -2.80 15.43
CA PHE A 310 22.93 -2.26 14.80
C PHE A 310 23.78 -1.40 15.74
N ALA A 311 23.18 -0.82 16.78
CA ALA A 311 23.85 0.17 17.64
C ALA A 311 25.22 -0.29 18.19
N TRP A 312 25.44 -1.58 18.42
CA TRP A 312 26.54 -2.05 19.28
C TRP A 312 27.78 -2.60 18.55
N VAL A 313 27.93 -2.29 17.26
CA VAL A 313 28.75 -3.10 16.33
C VAL A 313 30.20 -2.57 16.14
N ILE A 314 30.58 -1.49 16.85
CA ILE A 314 31.88 -0.83 16.66
C ILE A 314 32.89 -1.31 17.72
N GLY A 315 34.01 -1.91 17.29
CA GLY A 315 35.09 -2.35 18.18
C GLY A 315 36.50 -1.94 17.70
N TYR A 316 37.48 -2.02 18.60
CA TYR A 316 38.82 -1.42 18.46
C TYR A 316 39.84 -2.24 17.61
N PHE A 317 39.49 -3.45 17.15
CA PHE A 317 40.36 -4.35 16.39
C PHE A 317 39.79 -4.67 15.00
N TYR A 318 39.88 -3.73 14.07
CA TYR A 318 39.11 -3.73 12.81
C TYR A 318 39.27 -4.94 11.88
N PHE A 319 40.34 -5.73 12.01
CA PHE A 319 40.52 -6.97 11.24
C PHE A 319 39.44 -8.02 11.53
N PHE A 320 38.94 -8.13 12.77
CA PHE A 320 37.86 -9.07 13.07
C PHE A 320 36.57 -8.71 12.33
N GLY A 321 36.31 -7.42 12.13
CA GLY A 321 35.07 -6.93 11.52
C GLY A 321 35.01 -7.33 10.05
N ILE A 322 36.13 -7.18 9.34
CA ILE A 322 36.28 -7.63 7.95
C ILE A 322 36.04 -9.15 7.85
N VAL A 323 36.66 -9.95 8.72
CA VAL A 323 36.49 -11.41 8.72
C VAL A 323 35.04 -11.79 9.03
N GLY A 324 34.44 -11.18 10.06
CA GLY A 324 33.04 -11.44 10.43
C GLY A 324 32.07 -11.08 9.31
N VAL A 325 32.26 -9.94 8.64
CA VAL A 325 31.41 -9.53 7.51
C VAL A 325 31.60 -10.44 6.30
N LEU A 326 32.82 -10.90 5.99
CA LEU A 326 33.08 -11.89 4.93
C LEU A 326 32.38 -13.22 5.19
N VAL A 327 32.48 -13.73 6.41
CA VAL A 327 31.82 -14.97 6.81
C VAL A 327 30.30 -14.79 6.81
N GLY A 328 29.80 -13.66 7.32
CA GLY A 328 28.37 -13.32 7.32
C GLY A 328 27.79 -13.19 5.92
N TRP A 329 28.50 -12.53 5.00
CA TRP A 329 28.10 -12.43 3.59
C TRP A 329 28.05 -13.81 2.91
N PHE A 330 29.08 -14.63 3.11
CA PHE A 330 29.12 -15.99 2.56
C PHE A 330 28.01 -16.87 3.15
N ALA A 331 27.85 -16.89 4.47
CA ALA A 331 26.82 -17.67 5.15
C ALA A 331 25.41 -17.19 4.79
N GLY A 332 25.19 -15.87 4.81
CA GLY A 332 23.92 -15.23 4.46
C GLY A 332 23.45 -15.60 3.06
N HIS A 333 24.36 -15.66 2.08
CA HIS A 333 24.02 -16.06 0.70
C HIS A 333 23.27 -17.39 0.65
N PHE A 334 23.77 -18.42 1.36
CA PHE A 334 23.13 -19.74 1.35
C PHE A 334 21.95 -19.82 2.32
N LEU A 335 22.04 -19.15 3.47
CA LEU A 335 20.99 -19.23 4.50
C LEU A 335 19.69 -18.55 4.07
N HIS A 336 19.75 -17.36 3.45
CA HIS A 336 18.54 -16.67 2.99
C HIS A 336 17.81 -17.47 1.91
N ASP A 337 18.55 -18.05 0.96
CA ASP A 337 17.98 -18.91 -0.09
C ASP A 337 17.40 -20.20 0.50
N ALA A 338 18.09 -20.84 1.46
CA ALA A 338 17.63 -22.06 2.11
C ALA A 338 16.33 -21.85 2.90
N VAL A 339 16.22 -20.76 3.68
CA VAL A 339 15.01 -20.42 4.43
C VAL A 339 13.86 -20.11 3.49
N GLY A 340 14.10 -19.32 2.43
CA GLY A 340 13.07 -19.01 1.42
C GLY A 340 12.54 -20.26 0.71
N GLN A 341 13.43 -21.14 0.24
CA GLN A 341 13.03 -22.39 -0.42
C GLN A 341 12.30 -23.35 0.53
N TYR A 342 12.73 -23.41 1.79
CA TYR A 342 12.05 -24.21 2.80
C TYR A 342 10.63 -23.69 3.06
N TYR A 343 10.45 -22.37 3.12
CA TYR A 343 9.14 -21.74 3.27
C TYR A 343 8.23 -22.03 2.07
N ILE A 344 8.71 -21.80 0.84
CA ILE A 344 8.00 -22.04 -0.42
C ILE A 344 7.48 -23.49 -0.50
N LYS A 345 8.33 -24.47 -0.12
CA LYS A 345 7.96 -25.90 -0.13
C LYS A 345 6.84 -26.25 0.86
N ARG A 346 6.67 -25.45 1.92
CA ARG A 346 5.63 -25.69 2.95
C ARG A 346 4.36 -24.89 2.73
N HIS A 347 4.38 -23.86 1.88
CA HIS A 347 3.27 -22.94 1.66
C HIS A 347 2.85 -22.93 0.18
N ASN A 348 2.72 -24.12 -0.43
CA ASN A 348 2.21 -24.31 -1.79
C ASN A 348 2.84 -23.35 -2.82
N GLY A 349 4.16 -23.23 -2.87
CA GLY A 349 4.82 -22.41 -3.89
C GLY A 349 4.79 -20.89 -3.66
N ARG A 350 4.22 -20.44 -2.52
CA ARG A 350 4.11 -19.03 -2.10
C ARG A 350 5.25 -18.61 -1.18
N LEU A 351 5.68 -17.36 -1.31
CA LEU A 351 6.64 -16.70 -0.43
C LEU A 351 6.05 -15.38 0.09
N ASP A 352 5.60 -15.40 1.33
CA ASP A 352 5.18 -14.20 2.05
C ASP A 352 6.43 -13.37 2.43
N PRO A 353 6.43 -12.03 2.30
CA PRO A 353 7.57 -11.19 2.67
C PRO A 353 8.06 -11.43 4.12
N GLU A 354 7.15 -11.70 5.05
CA GLU A 354 7.41 -11.98 6.46
C GLU A 354 8.33 -13.20 6.66
N ALA A 355 8.35 -14.14 5.72
CA ALA A 355 9.23 -15.30 5.75
C ALA A 355 10.72 -14.90 5.74
N ARG A 356 11.05 -13.73 5.15
CA ARG A 356 12.42 -13.17 5.16
C ARG A 356 12.94 -12.92 6.57
N LEU A 357 12.04 -12.61 7.52
CA LEU A 357 12.40 -12.25 8.89
C LEU A 357 12.70 -13.46 9.79
N ILE A 358 12.33 -14.69 9.41
CA ILE A 358 12.55 -15.89 10.25
C ILE A 358 14.03 -16.06 10.63
N ILE A 359 14.95 -15.73 9.72
CA ILE A 359 16.39 -15.89 9.93
C ILE A 359 16.98 -14.89 10.96
N THR A 360 16.28 -13.79 11.25
CA THR A 360 16.81 -12.78 12.17
C THR A 360 16.71 -13.21 13.63
N TYR A 361 15.79 -14.12 13.99
CA TYR A 361 15.70 -14.72 15.32
C TYR A 361 17.01 -15.39 15.76
N PRO A 362 17.52 -16.42 15.05
CA PRO A 362 18.78 -17.04 15.41
C PRO A 362 19.96 -16.08 15.31
N ALA A 363 19.95 -15.15 14.34
CA ALA A 363 21.01 -14.14 14.22
C ALA A 363 21.05 -13.17 15.41
N THR A 364 19.90 -12.76 15.94
CA THR A 364 19.80 -11.89 17.13
C THR A 364 20.33 -12.61 18.37
N ILE A 365 20.02 -13.89 18.54
CA ILE A 365 20.53 -14.71 19.65
C ILE A 365 22.07 -14.76 19.59
N ILE A 366 22.64 -14.95 18.41
CA ILE A 366 24.10 -14.93 18.20
C ILE A 366 24.68 -13.57 18.60
N CYS A 367 24.04 -12.45 18.22
CA CYS A 367 24.45 -11.11 18.63
C CYS A 367 24.43 -10.93 20.15
N CYS A 368 23.39 -11.38 20.84
CA CYS A 368 23.27 -11.27 22.30
C CYS A 368 24.36 -12.07 23.03
N ILE A 369 24.61 -13.31 22.60
CA ILE A 369 25.67 -14.16 23.17
C ILE A 369 27.03 -13.49 22.99
N SER A 370 27.29 -12.93 21.81
CA SER A 370 28.52 -12.21 21.53
C SER A 370 28.71 -11.00 22.46
N LEU A 371 27.69 -10.14 22.60
CA LEU A 371 27.75 -8.96 23.46
C LEU A 371 28.05 -9.31 24.93
N ILE A 372 27.42 -10.36 25.47
CA ILE A 372 27.67 -10.82 26.84
C ILE A 372 29.13 -11.27 26.99
N ILE A 373 29.63 -12.09 26.06
CA ILE A 373 31.00 -12.60 26.12
C ILE A 373 32.03 -11.48 25.94
N LEU A 374 31.77 -10.51 25.07
CA LEU A 374 32.61 -9.31 24.92
C LEU A 374 32.66 -8.51 26.21
N GLY A 375 31.53 -8.30 26.88
CA GLY A 375 31.47 -7.58 28.15
C GLY A 375 32.32 -8.25 29.23
N LEU A 376 32.19 -9.57 29.38
CA LEU A 376 32.99 -10.37 30.31
C LEU A 376 34.47 -10.38 29.95
N ALA A 377 34.79 -10.49 28.66
CA ALA A 377 36.17 -10.48 28.18
C ALA A 377 36.87 -9.15 28.48
N PHE A 378 36.17 -8.02 28.35
CA PHE A 378 36.71 -6.71 28.70
C PHE A 378 36.86 -6.54 30.23
N GLU A 379 35.88 -6.96 31.02
CA GLU A 379 35.89 -6.83 32.49
C GLU A 379 37.01 -7.66 33.13
N TYR A 380 37.15 -8.90 32.71
CA TYR A 380 38.12 -9.85 33.25
C TYR A 380 39.44 -9.89 32.47
N HIS A 381 39.63 -8.97 31.53
CA HIS A 381 40.84 -8.85 30.69
C HIS A 381 41.26 -10.18 30.05
N TRP A 382 40.30 -10.90 29.47
CA TRP A 382 40.57 -12.14 28.74
C TRP A 382 41.46 -11.90 27.53
N HIS A 383 42.05 -12.97 27.01
CA HIS A 383 42.94 -12.90 25.85
C HIS A 383 42.24 -12.20 24.67
N TYR A 384 42.93 -11.25 24.03
CA TYR A 384 42.35 -10.41 22.96
C TYR A 384 41.74 -11.20 21.80
N MET A 385 42.18 -12.44 21.57
CA MET A 385 41.56 -13.33 20.57
C MET A 385 40.12 -13.70 20.89
N VAL A 386 39.74 -13.79 22.17
CA VAL A 386 38.33 -14.01 22.55
C VAL A 386 37.51 -12.79 22.12
N ILE A 387 38.01 -11.59 22.37
CA ILE A 387 37.38 -10.33 21.94
C ILE A 387 37.25 -10.31 20.41
N ALA A 388 38.32 -10.65 19.68
CA ALA A 388 38.30 -10.67 18.21
C ALA A 388 37.28 -11.68 17.64
N VAL A 389 37.26 -12.91 18.15
CA VAL A 389 36.35 -13.95 17.66
C VAL A 389 34.89 -13.57 17.92
N PHE A 390 34.55 -13.13 19.12
CA PHE A 390 33.16 -12.80 19.43
C PHE A 390 32.71 -11.51 18.74
N ALA A 391 33.58 -10.51 18.59
CA ALA A 391 33.27 -9.33 17.79
C ALA A 391 33.05 -9.67 16.30
N ALA A 392 33.79 -10.63 15.73
CA ALA A 392 33.51 -11.16 14.39
C ALA A 392 32.14 -11.88 14.33
N ILE A 393 31.81 -12.69 15.35
CA ILE A 393 30.51 -13.38 15.46
C ILE A 393 29.35 -12.38 15.53
N GLN A 394 29.53 -11.26 16.22
CA GLN A 394 28.53 -10.18 16.23
C GLN A 394 28.32 -9.61 14.83
N CYS A 395 29.41 -9.35 14.10
CA CYS A 395 29.34 -8.85 12.72
C CYS A 395 28.63 -9.84 11.77
N ILE A 396 28.83 -11.15 11.96
CA ILE A 396 28.10 -12.20 11.23
C ILE A 396 26.59 -12.06 11.45
N GLY A 397 26.16 -11.96 12.72
CA GLY A 397 24.74 -11.83 13.06
C GLY A 397 24.13 -10.55 12.47
N VAL A 398 24.83 -9.42 12.58
CA VAL A 398 24.38 -8.14 12.04
C VAL A 398 24.24 -8.18 10.52
N MET A 399 25.21 -8.77 9.81
CA MET A 399 25.15 -8.91 8.35
C MET A 399 23.91 -9.68 7.88
N ILE A 400 23.57 -10.77 8.60
CA ILE A 400 22.37 -11.58 8.32
C ILE A 400 21.09 -10.78 8.62
N VAL A 401 21.03 -10.07 9.75
CA VAL A 401 19.89 -9.23 10.12
C VAL A 401 19.67 -8.11 9.11
N THR A 402 20.73 -7.39 8.74
CA THR A 402 20.68 -6.28 7.78
C THR A 402 20.13 -6.74 6.42
N THR A 403 20.60 -7.88 5.93
CA THR A 403 20.15 -8.41 4.63
C THR A 403 18.67 -8.81 4.68
N ALA A 404 18.24 -9.49 5.74
CA ALA A 404 16.84 -9.88 5.93
C ALA A 404 15.90 -8.67 6.00
N ILE A 405 16.26 -7.63 6.75
CA ILE A 405 15.42 -6.43 6.92
C ILE A 405 15.30 -5.65 5.62
N ASN A 406 16.39 -5.44 4.90
CA ASN A 406 16.35 -4.78 3.60
C ASN A 406 15.52 -5.56 2.58
N ALA A 407 15.66 -6.89 2.54
CA ALA A 407 14.86 -7.75 1.66
C ALA A 407 13.37 -7.70 2.04
N TYR A 408 13.03 -7.84 3.31
CA TYR A 408 11.65 -7.70 3.80
C TYR A 408 11.05 -6.35 3.42
N LEU A 409 11.74 -5.24 3.72
CA LEU A 409 11.23 -3.90 3.43
C LEU A 409 11.05 -3.63 1.95
N LEU A 410 11.97 -4.12 1.10
CA LEU A 410 11.85 -3.99 -0.35
C LEU A 410 10.66 -4.79 -0.88
N ASP A 411 10.51 -6.01 -0.39
CA ASP A 411 9.49 -6.97 -0.83
C ASP A 411 8.09 -6.59 -0.30
N SER A 412 7.96 -6.04 0.91
CA SER A 412 6.68 -5.60 1.49
C SER A 412 6.21 -4.24 0.98
N TYR A 413 7.13 -3.38 0.50
CA TYR A 413 6.83 -2.04 0.03
C TYR A 413 7.54 -1.73 -1.30
N PRO A 414 7.24 -2.48 -2.38
CA PRO A 414 7.89 -2.34 -3.68
C PRO A 414 7.72 -0.93 -4.29
N GLU A 415 6.60 -0.26 -4.01
CA GLU A 415 6.28 1.11 -4.41
C GLU A 415 7.15 2.17 -3.72
N GLY A 416 7.67 1.83 -2.52
CA GLY A 416 8.47 2.69 -1.66
C GLY A 416 9.94 2.28 -1.54
N SER A 417 10.45 1.43 -2.44
CA SER A 417 11.79 0.78 -2.35
C SER A 417 12.94 1.72 -1.94
N GLY A 418 13.02 2.91 -2.52
CA GLY A 418 14.04 3.89 -2.14
C GLY A 418 13.85 4.42 -0.73
N VAL A 419 12.61 4.71 -0.36
CA VAL A 419 12.27 5.38 0.89
C VAL A 419 12.55 4.47 2.08
N VAL A 420 12.16 3.19 1.97
CA VAL A 420 12.45 2.20 3.01
C VAL A 420 13.95 1.97 3.17
N GLY A 421 14.72 1.94 2.06
CA GLY A 421 16.19 1.83 2.11
C GLY A 421 16.87 3.05 2.73
N ALA A 422 16.35 4.25 2.49
CA ALA A 422 16.81 5.47 3.13
C ALA A 422 16.59 5.45 4.65
N TRP A 423 15.44 4.97 5.11
CA TRP A 423 15.18 4.82 6.54
C TRP A 423 16.04 3.74 7.18
N VAL A 424 16.29 2.61 6.51
CA VAL A 424 17.25 1.60 6.99
C VAL A 424 18.63 2.23 7.17
N THR A 425 19.10 2.99 6.17
CA THR A 425 20.37 3.72 6.24
C THR A 425 20.37 4.74 7.39
N ALA A 426 19.28 5.49 7.58
CA ALA A 426 19.14 6.45 8.67
C ALA A 426 19.22 5.77 10.03
N SER A 427 18.42 4.72 10.25
CA SER A 427 18.40 3.93 11.49
C SER A 427 19.77 3.37 11.82
N ARG A 428 20.48 2.80 10.84
CA ARG A 428 21.84 2.28 11.01
C ARG A 428 22.81 3.35 11.51
N ASN A 429 22.86 4.48 10.81
CA ASN A 429 23.84 5.53 11.09
C ASN A 429 23.52 6.32 12.35
N TRP A 430 22.24 6.53 12.65
CA TRP A 430 21.82 7.13 13.91
C TRP A 430 22.06 6.21 15.10
N ALA A 431 21.93 4.89 14.93
CA ALA A 431 22.31 3.91 15.95
C ALA A 431 23.82 3.96 16.21
N GLY A 432 24.64 3.98 15.15
CA GLY A 432 26.10 4.14 15.25
C GLY A 432 26.52 5.48 15.87
N PHE A 433 25.85 6.57 15.52
CA PHE A 433 26.01 7.89 16.14
C PHE A 433 25.73 7.83 17.64
N MET A 434 24.56 7.29 18.03
CA MET A 434 24.13 7.18 19.42
C MET A 434 25.15 6.39 20.23
N ALA A 435 25.52 5.20 19.74
CA ALA A 435 26.49 4.35 20.41
C ALA A 435 27.86 5.03 20.54
N THR A 436 28.40 5.61 19.45
CA THR A 436 29.69 6.32 19.50
C THR A 436 29.67 7.49 20.48
N TYR A 437 28.52 8.14 20.64
CA TYR A 437 28.34 9.28 21.55
C TYR A 437 28.30 8.85 23.03
N ILE A 438 27.64 7.72 23.37
CA ILE A 438 27.41 7.31 24.76
C ILE A 438 28.36 6.22 25.28
N GLN A 439 28.95 5.39 24.42
CA GLN A 439 29.59 4.12 24.81
C GLN A 439 30.72 4.29 25.82
N ILE A 440 31.64 5.24 25.59
CA ILE A 440 32.83 5.44 26.42
C ILE A 440 32.41 5.87 27.83
N ASP A 441 31.53 6.86 27.92
CA ASP A 441 31.01 7.35 29.20
C ASP A 441 30.20 6.28 29.94
N TRP A 442 29.47 5.43 29.20
CA TRP A 442 28.68 4.35 29.79
C TRP A 442 29.58 3.26 30.40
N VAL A 443 30.54 2.74 29.62
CA VAL A 443 31.46 1.70 30.07
C VAL A 443 32.33 2.17 31.24
N THR A 444 32.83 3.41 31.20
CA THR A 444 33.68 3.96 32.28
C THR A 444 32.93 4.13 33.60
N ARG A 445 31.61 4.36 33.57
CA ARG A 445 30.80 4.56 34.79
C ARG A 445 30.37 3.26 35.46
N ILE A 446 29.97 2.24 34.70
CA ILE A 446 29.34 1.03 35.26
C ILE A 446 30.11 -0.27 35.01
N GLY A 447 31.22 -0.20 34.28
CA GLY A 447 32.02 -1.35 33.87
C GLY A 447 31.54 -1.99 32.57
N PRO A 448 32.44 -2.56 31.75
CA PRO A 448 32.12 -3.17 30.46
C PRO A 448 31.16 -4.36 30.57
N ALA A 449 31.28 -5.23 31.58
CA ALA A 449 30.38 -6.39 31.68
C ALA A 449 28.91 -5.97 31.84
N ARG A 450 28.65 -4.96 32.68
CA ARG A 450 27.29 -4.44 32.90
C ARG A 450 26.79 -3.66 31.68
N ALA A 451 27.63 -2.81 31.09
CA ALA A 451 27.25 -2.03 29.92
C ALA A 451 26.87 -2.92 28.73
N LEU A 452 27.74 -3.86 28.34
CA LEU A 452 27.46 -4.76 27.21
C LEU A 452 26.38 -5.80 27.55
N GLY A 453 26.23 -6.20 28.82
CA GLY A 453 25.11 -7.03 29.27
C GLY A 453 23.75 -6.33 29.11
N ILE A 454 23.65 -5.04 29.42
CA ILE A 454 22.45 -4.24 29.16
C ILE A 454 22.19 -4.10 27.66
N GLN A 455 23.24 -3.91 26.85
CA GLN A 455 23.10 -3.88 25.39
C GLN A 455 22.54 -5.19 24.84
N ALA A 456 23.04 -6.33 25.32
CA ALA A 456 22.49 -7.64 24.96
C ALA A 456 21.01 -7.77 25.35
N ALA A 457 20.60 -7.26 26.53
CA ALA A 457 19.21 -7.26 26.95
C ALA A 457 18.33 -6.37 26.05
N ILE A 458 18.81 -5.19 25.64
CA ILE A 458 18.11 -4.29 24.71
C ILE A 458 17.97 -4.97 23.33
N THR A 459 19.04 -5.57 22.82
CA THR A 459 19.03 -6.30 21.55
C THR A 459 18.09 -7.50 21.61
N PHE A 460 18.05 -8.25 22.71
CA PHE A 460 17.08 -9.34 22.88
C PHE A 460 15.63 -8.82 22.95
N ALA A 461 15.39 -7.76 23.72
CA ALA A 461 14.07 -7.14 23.84
C ALA A 461 13.53 -6.65 22.49
N SER A 462 14.42 -6.28 21.56
CA SER A 462 14.01 -5.85 20.22
C SER A 462 13.25 -6.93 19.42
N VAL A 463 13.44 -8.22 19.75
CA VAL A 463 12.70 -9.35 19.14
C VAL A 463 11.18 -9.19 19.32
N PHE A 464 10.73 -8.53 20.39
CA PHE A 464 9.31 -8.21 20.60
C PHE A 464 8.70 -7.48 19.40
N PHE A 465 9.40 -6.49 18.84
CA PHE A 465 8.91 -5.72 17.69
C PHE A 465 8.74 -6.60 16.44
N MET A 466 9.61 -7.57 16.26
CA MET A 466 9.50 -8.54 15.17
C MET A 466 8.32 -9.50 15.38
N VAL A 467 8.15 -10.04 16.59
CA VAL A 467 7.00 -10.91 16.91
C VAL A 467 5.69 -10.15 16.74
N PHE A 468 5.63 -8.91 17.25
CA PHE A 468 4.47 -8.03 17.09
C PHE A 468 4.13 -7.83 15.61
N LEU A 469 5.13 -7.57 14.77
CA LEU A 469 4.93 -7.43 13.34
C LEU A 469 4.40 -8.72 12.71
N GLN A 470 5.00 -9.88 12.98
CA GLN A 470 4.57 -11.15 12.38
C GLN A 470 3.19 -11.63 12.84
N VAL A 471 2.73 -11.24 14.04
CA VAL A 471 1.41 -11.62 14.57
C VAL A 471 0.30 -10.66 14.13
N TYR A 472 0.60 -9.35 14.00
CA TYR A 472 -0.42 -8.32 13.76
C TYR A 472 -0.37 -7.68 12.36
N ALA A 473 0.58 -8.02 11.49
CA ALA A 473 0.74 -7.41 10.17
C ALA A 473 -0.48 -7.57 9.26
N LEU A 474 -1.07 -8.78 9.14
CA LEU A 474 -2.22 -8.99 8.25
C LEU A 474 -3.44 -8.15 8.66
N THR A 475 -3.70 -8.07 9.97
CA THR A 475 -4.82 -7.29 10.55
C THR A 475 -4.61 -5.79 10.37
N LEU A 476 -3.36 -5.31 10.47
CA LEU A 476 -3.03 -3.88 10.36
C LEU A 476 -2.93 -3.38 8.92
N ILE A 477 -2.45 -4.20 7.99
CA ILE A 477 -2.29 -3.76 6.61
C ILE A 477 -3.67 -3.61 5.94
N LEU A 478 -4.60 -4.56 6.18
CA LEU A 478 -5.98 -4.47 5.69
C LEU A 478 -6.75 -3.25 6.23
N THR A 479 -6.46 -2.79 7.45
CA THR A 479 -7.12 -1.61 8.03
C THR A 479 -6.54 -0.28 7.52
N VAL A 480 -5.28 -0.24 7.08
CA VAL A 480 -4.58 1.02 6.71
C VAL A 480 -4.52 1.28 5.20
N THR A 481 -4.47 0.27 4.32
CA THR A 481 -4.51 0.52 2.85
C THR A 481 -5.85 1.08 2.39
N GLN A 482 -6.96 0.72 3.06
CA GLN A 482 -8.26 1.32 2.77
C GLN A 482 -8.30 2.82 3.09
N THR A 483 -7.47 3.33 4.01
CA THR A 483 -7.51 4.73 4.45
C THR A 483 -6.71 5.71 3.58
N LEU A 484 -5.81 5.25 2.68
CA LEU A 484 -4.83 6.12 2.00
C LEU A 484 -5.13 6.49 0.52
N THR A 485 -6.00 5.77 -0.19
CA THR A 485 -6.54 6.19 -1.51
C THR A 485 -7.88 6.91 -1.41
N TYR A 486 -8.41 7.05 -0.20
CA TYR A 486 -9.69 7.68 0.08
C TYR A 486 -9.55 9.21 0.05
N GLN A 487 -10.09 9.84 -0.99
CA GLN A 487 -10.28 11.29 -1.02
C GLN A 487 -11.64 11.62 -0.41
N THR A 488 -11.64 12.13 0.82
CA THR A 488 -12.86 12.65 1.44
C THR A 488 -13.44 13.78 0.61
N ILE A 489 -14.74 13.76 0.34
CA ILE A 489 -15.45 14.88 -0.32
C ILE A 489 -15.24 16.18 0.47
N SER A 490 -15.07 17.32 -0.20
CA SER A 490 -14.86 18.60 0.50
C SER A 490 -16.15 19.14 1.14
N ASN A 491 -16.03 19.90 2.23
CA ASN A 491 -17.20 20.56 2.86
C ASN A 491 -17.90 21.52 1.88
N ASN A 492 -17.15 22.14 0.97
CA ASN A 492 -17.71 23.05 -0.03
C ASN A 492 -18.59 22.29 -1.03
N THR A 493 -18.20 21.10 -1.47
CA THR A 493 -19.07 20.27 -2.33
C THR A 493 -20.30 19.78 -1.57
N LEU A 494 -20.14 19.36 -0.30
CA LEU A 494 -21.26 18.89 0.54
C LEU A 494 -22.40 19.93 0.68
N THR A 495 -22.07 21.22 0.77
CA THR A 495 -23.09 22.28 0.89
C THR A 495 -23.78 22.64 -0.42
N HIS A 496 -23.30 22.13 -1.56
CA HIS A 496 -23.82 22.43 -2.90
C HIS A 496 -24.34 21.20 -3.64
N LEU A 497 -24.56 20.08 -2.93
CA LEU A 497 -25.13 18.89 -3.54
C LEU A 497 -26.55 19.17 -4.07
N PRO A 498 -26.92 18.60 -5.24
CA PRO A 498 -28.26 18.72 -5.79
C PRO A 498 -29.34 18.27 -4.80
N ARG A 499 -30.49 18.96 -4.83
CA ARG A 499 -31.65 18.65 -3.99
C ARG A 499 -32.85 18.22 -4.84
N PRO A 500 -33.71 17.33 -4.33
CA PRO A 500 -34.88 16.81 -5.04
C PRO A 500 -35.96 17.85 -5.30
N ASN A 501 -36.06 18.92 -4.52
CA ASN A 501 -37.12 19.94 -4.65
C ASN A 501 -38.52 19.29 -4.70
N THR A 502 -39.13 19.19 -5.89
CA THR A 502 -40.46 18.61 -6.09
C THR A 502 -40.43 17.14 -6.54
N ASP A 503 -39.27 16.51 -6.66
CA ASP A 503 -39.10 15.14 -7.18
C ASP A 503 -39.78 14.06 -6.34
N PHE A 504 -39.96 14.29 -5.04
CA PHE A 504 -40.58 13.35 -4.11
C PHE A 504 -42.01 13.75 -3.71
N ASN A 505 -42.61 14.75 -4.37
CA ASN A 505 -44.02 15.05 -4.13
C ASN A 505 -44.91 13.85 -4.50
N ILE A 506 -45.72 13.39 -3.56
CA ILE A 506 -46.51 12.15 -3.70
C ILE A 506 -47.65 12.25 -4.72
N HIS A 507 -48.07 13.45 -5.11
CA HIS A 507 -49.20 13.64 -6.03
C HIS A 507 -48.78 14.04 -7.44
N ASN A 508 -47.73 14.85 -7.59
CA ASN A 508 -47.41 15.50 -8.88
C ASN A 508 -45.92 15.49 -9.24
N SER A 509 -45.11 14.72 -8.54
CA SER A 509 -43.68 14.65 -8.86
C SER A 509 -43.39 13.92 -10.17
N THR A 510 -42.18 14.16 -10.68
CA THR A 510 -41.67 13.47 -11.86
C THR A 510 -40.98 12.15 -11.53
N LEU A 511 -40.57 11.89 -10.27
CA LEU A 511 -39.86 10.66 -9.92
C LEU A 511 -40.73 9.70 -9.11
N LEU A 512 -41.27 10.13 -7.96
CA LEU A 512 -41.94 9.25 -6.99
C LEU A 512 -43.40 8.92 -7.35
N SER A 513 -44.23 9.93 -7.67
CA SER A 513 -45.67 9.71 -7.83
C SER A 513 -46.04 8.71 -8.93
N PRO A 514 -45.28 8.57 -10.04
CA PRO A 514 -45.56 7.52 -11.02
C PRO A 514 -45.31 6.11 -10.49
N ILE A 515 -44.51 5.93 -9.43
CA ILE A 515 -44.17 4.63 -8.84
C ILE A 515 -45.19 4.22 -7.76
N LEU A 516 -45.85 5.19 -7.11
CA LEU A 516 -46.86 5.01 -6.06
C LEU A 516 -48.17 4.41 -6.61
N ARG A 517 -48.09 3.18 -7.10
CA ARG A 517 -49.18 2.34 -7.59
C ARG A 517 -48.88 0.88 -7.26
N THR A 518 -49.90 0.04 -7.25
CA THR A 518 -49.72 -1.42 -7.25
C THR A 518 -49.00 -1.84 -8.53
N ARG A 519 -47.90 -2.57 -8.39
CA ARG A 519 -46.94 -2.89 -9.46
C ARG A 519 -46.40 -4.32 -9.31
N VAL A 520 -47.28 -5.25 -8.96
CA VAL A 520 -47.03 -6.71 -8.90
C VAL A 520 -46.46 -7.22 -10.23
N PRO A 521 -45.48 -8.15 -10.25
CA PRO A 521 -44.89 -8.65 -11.48
C PRO A 521 -45.94 -9.14 -12.49
N GLY A 522 -45.77 -8.79 -13.77
CA GLY A 522 -46.72 -9.10 -14.84
C GLY A 522 -48.01 -8.27 -14.88
N SER A 523 -48.24 -7.37 -13.91
CA SER A 523 -49.42 -6.49 -13.92
C SER A 523 -49.25 -5.25 -14.83
N PRO A 524 -50.36 -4.59 -15.24
CA PRO A 524 -50.30 -3.30 -15.94
C PRO A 524 -49.57 -2.21 -15.14
N GLY A 525 -49.61 -2.29 -13.80
CA GLY A 525 -48.89 -1.38 -12.94
C GLY A 525 -47.38 -1.57 -12.99
N SER A 526 -46.92 -2.83 -13.00
CA SER A 526 -45.50 -3.18 -13.19
C SER A 526 -44.99 -2.70 -14.54
N GLU A 527 -45.76 -2.89 -15.62
CA GLU A 527 -45.44 -2.36 -16.94
C GLU A 527 -45.34 -0.83 -16.97
N ALA A 528 -46.30 -0.14 -16.34
CA ALA A 528 -46.28 1.32 -16.26
C ALA A 528 -45.08 1.85 -15.48
N THR A 529 -44.68 1.18 -14.39
CA THR A 529 -43.47 1.53 -13.62
C THR A 529 -42.19 1.30 -14.43
N ARG A 530 -42.08 0.17 -15.15
CA ARG A 530 -40.94 -0.06 -16.06
C ARG A 530 -40.86 1.00 -17.15
N PHE A 531 -41.99 1.38 -17.74
CA PHE A 531 -42.06 2.43 -18.75
C PHE A 531 -41.62 3.79 -18.18
N HIS A 532 -42.00 4.09 -16.94
CA HIS A 532 -41.56 5.28 -16.23
C HIS A 532 -40.04 5.35 -16.09
N PHE A 533 -39.39 4.28 -15.61
CA PHE A 533 -37.93 4.22 -15.49
C PHE A 533 -37.22 4.32 -16.82
N THR A 534 -37.74 3.62 -17.83
CA THR A 534 -37.17 3.65 -19.19
C THR A 534 -37.19 5.07 -19.76
N ASN A 535 -38.32 5.78 -19.62
CA ASN A 535 -38.45 7.16 -20.07
C ASN A 535 -37.56 8.11 -19.29
N PHE A 536 -37.40 7.89 -17.99
CA PHE A 536 -36.52 8.70 -17.17
C PHE A 536 -35.06 8.61 -17.66
N PHE A 537 -34.51 7.40 -17.80
CA PHE A 537 -33.13 7.25 -18.24
C PHE A 537 -32.95 7.68 -19.71
N ALA A 538 -33.86 7.29 -20.61
CA ALA A 538 -33.74 7.66 -22.02
C ALA A 538 -33.93 9.15 -22.28
N GLY A 539 -34.85 9.81 -21.56
CA GLY A 539 -35.18 11.21 -21.75
C GLY A 539 -34.33 12.19 -20.94
N THR A 540 -33.94 11.81 -19.72
CA THR A 540 -33.22 12.69 -18.79
C THR A 540 -31.73 12.43 -18.74
N LEU A 541 -31.29 11.20 -19.06
CA LEU A 541 -29.91 10.73 -18.88
C LEU A 541 -29.38 10.07 -20.16
N PRO A 542 -29.22 10.83 -21.26
CA PRO A 542 -28.97 10.29 -22.60
C PRO A 542 -27.65 9.51 -22.76
N HIS A 543 -26.72 9.65 -21.82
CA HIS A 543 -25.45 8.92 -21.82
C HIS A 543 -25.49 7.60 -21.03
N TRP A 544 -26.62 7.29 -20.40
CA TRP A 544 -26.83 6.01 -19.71
C TRP A 544 -27.36 4.97 -20.70
N GLN A 545 -26.86 3.74 -20.58
CA GLN A 545 -27.33 2.60 -21.36
C GLN A 545 -28.33 1.81 -20.54
N ILE A 546 -29.47 1.48 -21.12
CA ILE A 546 -30.53 0.71 -20.46
C ILE A 546 -30.58 -0.68 -21.08
N GLU A 547 -30.65 -1.69 -20.23
CA GLU A 547 -30.82 -3.08 -20.58
C GLU A 547 -31.93 -3.70 -19.73
N PHE A 548 -32.57 -4.73 -20.28
CA PHE A 548 -33.57 -5.52 -19.57
C PHE A 548 -33.08 -6.95 -19.47
N GLN A 549 -33.13 -7.52 -18.28
CA GLN A 549 -32.91 -8.94 -18.08
C GLN A 549 -34.26 -9.61 -17.85
N ASN A 550 -34.64 -10.49 -18.78
CA ASN A 550 -35.93 -11.13 -18.79
C ASN A 550 -35.79 -12.56 -18.27
N SER A 551 -36.63 -12.91 -17.30
CA SER A 551 -36.77 -14.25 -16.77
C SER A 551 -38.25 -14.58 -16.52
N THR A 552 -38.52 -15.74 -15.95
CA THR A 552 -39.90 -16.20 -15.71
C THR A 552 -39.97 -16.93 -14.39
N ALA A 553 -40.87 -16.49 -13.52
CA ALA A 553 -41.26 -17.25 -12.34
C ALA A 553 -42.27 -18.31 -12.78
N LYS A 554 -41.92 -19.59 -12.60
CA LYS A 554 -42.74 -20.73 -13.03
C LYS A 554 -43.29 -21.47 -11.84
N SER A 555 -44.57 -21.83 -11.93
CA SER A 555 -45.16 -22.87 -11.09
C SER A 555 -45.70 -24.02 -11.93
N ASN A 556 -46.33 -24.99 -11.28
CA ASN A 556 -46.97 -26.11 -11.95
C ASN A 556 -48.12 -25.68 -12.91
N THR A 557 -48.67 -24.46 -12.76
CA THR A 557 -49.87 -24.04 -13.49
C THR A 557 -49.80 -22.65 -14.14
N ASN A 558 -48.90 -21.76 -13.69
CA ASN A 558 -48.78 -20.39 -14.23
C ASN A 558 -47.32 -20.01 -14.50
N GLU A 559 -47.11 -19.11 -15.44
CA GLU A 559 -45.82 -18.48 -15.74
C GLU A 559 -45.96 -16.96 -15.67
N ILE A 560 -45.15 -16.31 -14.85
CA ILE A 560 -45.16 -14.85 -14.68
C ILE A 560 -43.83 -14.27 -15.19
N PRO A 561 -43.86 -13.27 -16.08
CA PRO A 561 -42.65 -12.61 -16.54
C PRO A 561 -42.02 -11.78 -15.42
N ILE A 562 -40.71 -11.96 -15.23
CA ILE A 562 -39.88 -11.21 -14.28
C ILE A 562 -38.86 -10.42 -15.09
N ILE A 563 -38.87 -9.10 -15.00
CA ILE A 563 -38.09 -8.21 -15.87
C ILE A 563 -37.31 -7.21 -15.03
N ASN A 564 -36.02 -7.51 -14.81
CA ASN A 564 -35.11 -6.58 -14.17
C ASN A 564 -34.71 -5.46 -15.13
N ILE A 565 -34.54 -4.25 -14.61
CA ILE A 565 -34.03 -3.09 -15.38
C ILE A 565 -32.62 -2.79 -14.92
N ILE A 566 -31.70 -2.67 -15.87
CA ILE A 566 -30.30 -2.36 -15.60
C ILE A 566 -29.94 -1.10 -16.37
N ALA A 567 -29.49 -0.06 -15.66
CA ALA A 567 -28.99 1.16 -16.27
C ALA A 567 -27.50 1.34 -15.93
N THR A 568 -26.64 1.50 -16.93
CA THR A 568 -25.19 1.62 -16.75
C THR A 568 -24.65 2.91 -17.35
N ARG A 569 -23.70 3.52 -16.64
CA ARG A 569 -22.95 4.69 -17.10
C ARG A 569 -21.47 4.48 -16.88
N ASP A 570 -20.77 4.25 -17.99
CA ASP A 570 -19.34 3.98 -18.01
C ASP A 570 -18.55 5.15 -18.60
N PRO A 571 -17.25 5.24 -18.26
CA PRO A 571 -16.31 6.11 -18.95
C PRO A 571 -16.29 5.81 -20.46
N PRO A 572 -16.31 6.84 -21.33
CA PRO A 572 -16.34 6.65 -22.77
C PRO A 572 -15.04 6.03 -23.29
N GLY A 573 -15.15 5.12 -24.25
CA GLY A 573 -13.99 4.52 -24.94
C GLY A 573 -13.33 3.34 -24.22
N ILE A 574 -13.88 2.88 -23.09
CA ILE A 574 -13.39 1.69 -22.38
C ILE A 574 -14.09 0.42 -22.94
N PRO A 575 -13.34 -0.63 -23.31
CA PRO A 575 -13.93 -1.90 -23.75
C PRO A 575 -14.77 -2.58 -22.66
N ALA A 576 -15.79 -3.33 -23.07
CA ALA A 576 -16.64 -4.10 -22.15
C ALA A 576 -15.82 -5.05 -21.28
N GLY A 577 -16.12 -5.09 -19.99
CA GLY A 577 -15.41 -5.89 -18.99
C GLY A 577 -14.15 -5.26 -18.40
N ASN A 578 -13.78 -4.04 -18.81
CA ASN A 578 -12.66 -3.28 -18.21
C ASN A 578 -13.10 -2.22 -17.20
N THR A 579 -14.40 -2.02 -17.04
CA THR A 579 -14.98 -1.03 -16.13
C THR A 579 -15.52 -1.70 -14.87
N SER A 580 -15.06 -1.32 -13.69
CA SER A 580 -15.73 -1.64 -12.42
C SER A 580 -16.90 -0.72 -12.21
N ARG A 581 -17.99 -1.19 -11.60
CA ARG A 581 -19.18 -0.39 -11.36
C ARG A 581 -19.57 -0.40 -9.88
N LEU A 582 -19.77 0.80 -9.34
CA LEU A 582 -20.59 0.97 -8.14
C LEU A 582 -22.03 0.63 -8.51
N THR A 583 -22.66 -0.34 -7.86
CA THR A 583 -23.98 -0.83 -8.24
C THR A 583 -24.99 -0.48 -7.18
N LEU A 584 -25.94 0.40 -7.52
CA LEU A 584 -27.07 0.79 -6.67
C LEU A 584 -28.28 -0.08 -7.01
N VAL A 585 -28.94 -0.64 -6.01
CA VAL A 585 -30.02 -1.62 -6.20
C VAL A 585 -31.21 -1.27 -5.31
N ALA A 586 -32.41 -1.46 -5.86
CA ALA A 586 -33.67 -1.50 -5.14
C ALA A 586 -34.66 -2.34 -5.96
N HIS A 587 -35.55 -3.08 -5.33
CA HIS A 587 -36.63 -3.74 -6.06
C HIS A 587 -37.74 -2.75 -6.41
N TYR A 588 -38.36 -2.93 -7.58
CA TYR A 588 -39.42 -2.04 -8.04
C TYR A 588 -40.80 -2.68 -8.05
N ASP A 589 -40.90 -3.99 -7.85
CA ASP A 589 -42.20 -4.62 -7.71
C ASP A 589 -42.88 -4.19 -6.40
N SER A 590 -44.14 -4.60 -6.24
CA SER A 590 -44.87 -4.46 -4.99
C SER A 590 -45.52 -5.78 -4.67
N LYS A 591 -45.61 -6.12 -3.38
CA LYS A 591 -46.29 -7.32 -2.91
C LYS A 591 -47.72 -7.45 -3.45
N ASN A 592 -48.11 -8.68 -3.76
CA ASN A 592 -49.46 -8.99 -4.26
C ASN A 592 -50.52 -9.06 -3.14
N SER A 593 -50.11 -9.34 -1.91
CA SER A 593 -51.02 -9.47 -0.76
C SER A 593 -50.54 -8.58 0.39
N PRO A 594 -51.37 -7.67 0.93
CA PRO A 594 -52.80 -7.50 0.64
C PRO A 594 -53.10 -6.86 -0.72
N SER A 595 -54.25 -7.18 -1.32
CA SER A 595 -54.67 -6.60 -2.61
C SER A 595 -54.76 -5.08 -2.52
N GLY A 596 -54.15 -4.38 -3.47
CA GLY A 596 -54.08 -2.91 -3.49
C GLY A 596 -52.90 -2.34 -2.71
N PHE A 597 -52.02 -3.18 -2.16
CA PHE A 597 -50.74 -2.76 -1.61
C PHE A 597 -49.92 -2.00 -2.67
N ILE A 598 -49.35 -0.88 -2.25
CA ILE A 598 -48.50 -0.03 -3.10
C ILE A 598 -47.03 -0.23 -2.74
N GLY A 599 -46.69 -0.37 -1.47
CA GLY A 599 -45.29 -0.48 -1.07
C GLY A 599 -44.56 0.85 -1.28
N ALA A 600 -44.86 1.85 -0.46
CA ALA A 600 -44.28 3.18 -0.60
C ALA A 600 -42.84 3.23 -0.06
N ILE A 601 -42.59 2.68 1.14
CA ILE A 601 -41.21 2.43 1.61
C ILE A 601 -40.58 1.20 0.95
N ASP A 602 -41.41 0.34 0.36
CA ASP A 602 -41.12 -1.04 -0.06
C ASP A 602 -41.41 -1.29 -1.56
N SER A 603 -40.56 -0.90 -2.51
CA SER A 603 -39.42 0.00 -2.43
C SER A 603 -39.57 1.21 -3.38
N ALA A 604 -40.76 1.83 -3.43
CA ALA A 604 -41.01 2.98 -4.29
C ALA A 604 -40.13 4.20 -3.95
N ALA A 605 -39.95 4.48 -2.65
CA ALA A 605 -39.08 5.53 -2.15
C ALA A 605 -37.59 5.25 -2.45
N PRO A 606 -37.01 4.08 -2.14
CA PRO A 606 -35.68 3.68 -2.62
C PRO A 606 -35.47 3.88 -4.13
N CYS A 607 -36.44 3.46 -4.96
CA CYS A 607 -36.36 3.65 -6.41
C CYS A 607 -36.24 5.15 -6.78
N ALA A 608 -37.09 6.00 -6.23
CA ALA A 608 -37.06 7.44 -6.49
C ALA A 608 -35.77 8.11 -5.97
N ILE A 609 -35.25 7.68 -4.82
CA ILE A 609 -34.00 8.16 -4.23
C ILE A 609 -32.81 7.87 -5.17
N ILE A 610 -32.71 6.63 -5.69
CA ILE A 610 -31.67 6.25 -6.65
C ILE A 610 -31.78 7.07 -7.92
N MET A 611 -32.99 7.21 -8.49
CA MET A 611 -33.23 8.02 -9.70
C MET A 611 -32.77 9.47 -9.51
N HIS A 612 -33.10 10.10 -8.37
CA HIS A 612 -32.66 11.44 -8.06
C HIS A 612 -31.12 11.52 -7.98
N ALA A 613 -30.50 10.58 -7.27
CA ALA A 613 -29.05 10.59 -7.03
C ALA A 613 -28.26 10.48 -8.33
N VAL A 614 -28.61 9.55 -9.23
CA VAL A 614 -27.92 9.39 -10.51
C VAL A 614 -28.10 10.58 -11.45
N ARG A 615 -29.26 11.24 -11.39
CA ARG A 615 -29.47 12.51 -12.11
C ARG A 615 -28.63 13.64 -11.55
N GLY A 616 -28.45 13.69 -10.23
CA GLY A 616 -27.64 14.70 -9.57
C GLY A 616 -26.15 14.66 -9.95
N ILE A 617 -25.62 13.46 -10.26
CA ILE A 617 -24.18 13.25 -10.52
C ILE A 617 -23.81 13.15 -12.01
N ASP A 618 -24.77 13.00 -12.92
CA ASP A 618 -24.50 12.75 -14.35
C ASP A 618 -23.66 13.84 -15.04
N ALA A 619 -23.96 15.11 -14.73
CA ALA A 619 -23.18 16.24 -15.26
C ALA A 619 -21.74 16.22 -14.75
N ALA A 620 -21.52 15.83 -13.50
CA ALA A 620 -20.19 15.72 -12.90
C ALA A 620 -19.37 14.58 -13.50
N LEU A 621 -20.00 13.42 -13.75
CA LEU A 621 -19.38 12.31 -14.49
C LEU A 621 -18.92 12.77 -15.88
N SER A 622 -19.78 13.50 -16.59
CA SER A 622 -19.47 14.00 -17.93
C SER A 622 -18.32 15.02 -17.91
N ARG A 623 -18.24 15.90 -16.90
CA ARG A 623 -17.10 16.81 -16.71
C ARG A 623 -15.82 16.04 -16.38
N LYS A 624 -15.88 15.08 -15.46
CA LYS A 624 -14.71 14.27 -15.06
C LYS A 624 -14.11 13.54 -16.26
N TRP A 625 -14.95 12.85 -17.04
CA TRP A 625 -14.49 12.09 -18.20
C TRP A 625 -14.16 12.97 -19.42
N GLY A 626 -14.69 14.18 -19.49
CA GLY A 626 -14.40 15.14 -20.57
C GLY A 626 -13.08 15.91 -20.41
N THR A 627 -12.54 16.04 -19.20
CA THR A 627 -11.35 16.88 -18.92
C THR A 627 -10.02 16.30 -19.37
N SER A 628 -9.93 14.99 -19.66
CA SER A 628 -8.76 14.41 -20.33
C SER A 628 -9.04 13.05 -20.94
N PRO A 629 -9.00 12.88 -22.28
CA PRO A 629 -9.15 11.58 -22.93
C PRO A 629 -7.93 10.64 -22.73
N THR A 630 -6.87 11.10 -22.07
CA THR A 630 -5.64 10.33 -21.81
C THR A 630 -5.57 9.72 -20.40
N VAL A 631 -6.48 10.09 -19.49
CA VAL A 631 -6.62 9.44 -18.18
C VAL A 631 -7.76 8.42 -18.31
N GLN A 632 -7.42 7.14 -18.52
CA GLN A 632 -8.43 6.08 -18.56
C GLN A 632 -8.99 5.87 -17.14
N TYR A 633 -10.10 6.53 -16.84
CA TYR A 633 -10.92 6.17 -15.68
C TYR A 633 -11.51 4.78 -15.93
N THR A 634 -11.37 3.87 -14.97
CA THR A 634 -11.89 2.49 -15.06
C THR A 634 -13.12 2.26 -14.19
N GLU A 635 -13.66 3.31 -13.58
CA GLU A 635 -14.78 3.25 -12.64
C GLU A 635 -16.02 3.90 -13.26
N GLY A 636 -17.09 3.11 -13.36
CA GLY A 636 -18.41 3.51 -13.77
C GLY A 636 -19.43 3.33 -12.64
N ILE A 637 -20.69 3.51 -12.98
CA ILE A 637 -21.82 3.33 -12.07
C ILE A 637 -22.93 2.54 -12.76
N GLN A 638 -23.65 1.76 -11.97
CA GLN A 638 -24.77 0.94 -12.40
C GLN A 638 -25.94 1.10 -11.44
N VAL A 639 -27.14 1.05 -11.99
CA VAL A 639 -28.40 0.95 -11.26
C VAL A 639 -29.10 -0.33 -11.68
N ILE A 640 -29.64 -1.07 -10.72
CA ILE A 640 -30.47 -2.25 -10.96
C ILE A 640 -31.80 -2.03 -10.24
N PHE A 641 -32.89 -2.11 -10.99
CA PHE A 641 -34.22 -2.25 -10.44
C PHE A 641 -34.69 -3.69 -10.62
N THR A 642 -34.70 -4.44 -9.53
CA THR A 642 -35.07 -5.85 -9.49
C THR A 642 -36.58 -6.04 -9.51
N ASP A 643 -37.04 -7.12 -10.13
CA ASP A 643 -38.45 -7.52 -10.21
C ASP A 643 -38.67 -8.84 -9.46
N GLY A 644 -39.82 -9.00 -8.82
CA GLY A 644 -40.15 -10.20 -8.06
C GLY A 644 -39.20 -10.48 -6.90
N GLU A 645 -38.78 -9.43 -6.17
CA GLU A 645 -38.22 -9.58 -4.83
C GLU A 645 -39.25 -10.28 -3.94
N GLU A 646 -40.50 -9.84 -4.06
CA GLU A 646 -41.55 -10.28 -3.18
C GLU A 646 -42.09 -11.68 -3.48
N ALA A 647 -42.62 -12.33 -2.44
CA ALA A 647 -43.39 -13.56 -2.63
C ALA A 647 -44.65 -13.27 -3.49
N ILE A 648 -44.73 -13.90 -4.67
CA ILE A 648 -45.74 -13.57 -5.68
C ILE A 648 -47.13 -14.11 -5.30
N TYR A 649 -47.19 -15.32 -4.76
CA TYR A 649 -48.43 -15.92 -4.27
C TYR A 649 -48.21 -16.75 -3.00
N PRO A 650 -49.23 -16.95 -2.15
CA PRO A 650 -49.13 -17.77 -0.95
C PRO A 650 -48.69 -19.23 -1.21
N ASP A 651 -49.02 -19.76 -2.39
CA ASP A 651 -48.60 -21.09 -2.85
C ASP A 651 -47.16 -21.12 -3.41
N TRP A 652 -46.54 -19.96 -3.66
CA TRP A 652 -45.15 -19.81 -4.15
C TRP A 652 -44.31 -19.07 -3.10
N PRO A 653 -43.82 -19.75 -2.06
CA PRO A 653 -43.04 -19.12 -0.99
C PRO A 653 -41.64 -18.68 -1.44
N GLU A 654 -41.25 -18.97 -2.68
CA GLU A 654 -40.00 -18.47 -3.25
C GLU A 654 -40.07 -16.95 -3.48
N MET A 655 -39.03 -16.22 -3.04
CA MET A 655 -38.85 -14.75 -3.15
C MET A 655 -37.62 -14.45 -4.02
N LEU A 656 -37.21 -13.21 -4.29
CA LEU A 656 -35.93 -12.88 -4.96
C LEU A 656 -35.75 -13.48 -6.37
N PHE A 657 -36.83 -13.64 -7.14
CA PHE A 657 -36.77 -14.24 -8.48
C PHE A 657 -35.85 -13.44 -9.41
N GLY A 658 -36.00 -12.12 -9.42
CA GLY A 658 -35.19 -11.21 -10.23
C GLY A 658 -33.72 -11.29 -9.87
N ALA A 659 -33.37 -11.09 -8.60
CA ALA A 659 -31.98 -11.14 -8.16
C ALA A 659 -31.32 -12.51 -8.38
N ARG A 660 -32.01 -13.62 -8.08
CA ARG A 660 -31.47 -14.97 -8.32
C ARG A 660 -31.19 -15.21 -9.79
N SER A 661 -32.16 -14.90 -10.66
CA SER A 661 -31.98 -15.07 -12.10
C SER A 661 -30.85 -14.20 -12.63
N LEU A 662 -30.77 -12.95 -12.18
CA LEU A 662 -29.76 -11.99 -12.64
C LEU A 662 -28.35 -12.41 -12.20
N ALA A 663 -28.18 -12.76 -10.92
CA ALA A 663 -26.89 -13.20 -10.39
C ALA A 663 -26.39 -14.47 -11.11
N ALA A 664 -27.28 -15.44 -11.34
CA ALA A 664 -26.95 -16.65 -12.08
C ALA A 664 -26.58 -16.37 -13.55
N GLU A 665 -27.31 -15.48 -14.22
CA GLU A 665 -27.00 -15.08 -15.59
C GLU A 665 -25.65 -14.36 -15.68
N TRP A 666 -25.39 -13.41 -14.77
CA TRP A 666 -24.18 -12.59 -14.79
C TRP A 666 -22.92 -13.33 -14.34
N GLU A 667 -23.06 -14.36 -13.51
CA GLU A 667 -21.99 -15.32 -13.24
C GLU A 667 -21.56 -16.05 -14.52
N ASN A 668 -22.53 -16.42 -15.37
CA ASN A 668 -22.32 -17.17 -16.61
C ASN A 668 -22.14 -16.29 -17.86
N THR A 669 -22.26 -14.97 -17.72
CA THR A 669 -22.01 -14.02 -18.81
C THR A 669 -20.56 -13.58 -18.77
N TRP A 670 -19.71 -14.31 -19.49
CA TRP A 670 -18.28 -14.08 -19.57
C TRP A 670 -17.95 -12.88 -20.46
N TYR A 671 -17.04 -12.04 -19.98
CA TYR A 671 -16.42 -11.03 -20.82
C TYR A 671 -15.34 -11.67 -21.71
N PRO A 672 -14.90 -10.98 -22.79
CA PRO A 672 -13.77 -11.44 -23.58
C PRO A 672 -12.56 -11.79 -22.69
N PRO A 673 -11.75 -12.80 -23.05
CA PRO A 673 -10.58 -13.19 -22.24
C PRO A 673 -9.51 -12.10 -22.05
N SER A 674 -9.61 -10.99 -22.79
CA SER A 674 -8.75 -9.81 -22.69
C SER A 674 -9.34 -8.70 -21.80
N SER A 675 -10.45 -8.98 -21.10
CA SER A 675 -11.12 -8.04 -20.22
C SER A 675 -10.64 -8.21 -18.78
N LYS A 676 -10.56 -7.10 -18.04
CA LYS A 676 -10.17 -7.06 -16.63
C LYS A 676 -11.04 -8.01 -15.80
N TYR A 677 -12.36 -7.88 -15.84
CA TYR A 677 -13.26 -8.76 -15.11
C TYR A 677 -13.64 -9.98 -15.96
N SER A 678 -13.66 -11.17 -15.37
CA SER A 678 -13.98 -12.40 -16.11
C SER A 678 -15.46 -12.53 -16.47
N SER A 679 -16.33 -11.94 -15.65
CA SER A 679 -17.78 -11.99 -15.84
C SER A 679 -18.42 -10.71 -15.32
N ARG A 680 -19.70 -10.50 -15.66
CA ARG A 680 -20.43 -9.28 -15.28
C ARG A 680 -20.50 -9.09 -13.78
N ILE A 681 -20.72 -10.18 -13.04
CA ILE A 681 -20.85 -10.12 -11.59
C ILE A 681 -19.56 -9.65 -10.91
N LYS A 682 -18.39 -10.05 -11.43
CA LYS A 682 -17.09 -9.63 -10.89
C LYS A 682 -16.73 -8.18 -11.19
N ALA A 683 -17.44 -7.53 -12.11
CA ALA A 683 -17.25 -6.11 -12.40
C ALA A 683 -17.94 -5.20 -11.38
N ILE A 684 -18.76 -5.75 -10.47
CA ILE A 684 -19.40 -5.00 -9.39
C ILE A 684 -18.36 -4.71 -8.31
N SER A 685 -18.05 -3.43 -8.07
CA SER A 685 -17.09 -3.02 -7.04
C SER A 685 -17.70 -2.99 -5.64
N LEU A 686 -18.99 -2.66 -5.55
CA LEU A 686 -19.78 -2.63 -4.33
C LEU A 686 -21.25 -2.73 -4.71
N PHE A 687 -21.99 -3.61 -4.03
CA PHE A 687 -23.43 -3.78 -4.19
C PHE A 687 -24.16 -3.02 -3.08
N VAL A 688 -24.75 -1.87 -3.41
CA VAL A 688 -25.44 -1.00 -2.46
C VAL A 688 -26.95 -1.19 -2.61
N LEU A 689 -27.56 -1.92 -1.68
CA LEU A 689 -28.98 -2.24 -1.72
C LEU A 689 -29.75 -1.31 -0.78
N LEU A 690 -30.79 -0.64 -1.30
CA LEU A 690 -31.69 0.22 -0.54
C LEU A 690 -33.05 -0.45 -0.45
N ASP A 691 -33.54 -0.66 0.77
CA ASP A 691 -34.85 -1.26 1.01
C ASP A 691 -35.52 -0.67 2.27
N LEU A 692 -36.85 -0.63 2.29
CA LEU A 692 -37.69 -0.13 3.38
C LEU A 692 -37.37 1.30 3.86
N LEU A 693 -36.83 2.16 2.97
CA LEU A 693 -36.47 3.54 3.32
C LEU A 693 -37.62 4.52 3.06
N GLY A 694 -37.82 5.48 3.96
CA GLY A 694 -38.83 6.54 3.84
C GLY A 694 -39.60 6.83 5.13
N SER A 695 -39.42 6.00 6.15
CA SER A 695 -39.93 6.23 7.51
C SER A 695 -39.18 7.37 8.21
N ARG A 696 -39.81 8.00 9.22
CA ARG A 696 -39.28 9.20 9.91
C ARG A 696 -37.99 8.98 10.73
N GLU A 697 -37.78 7.78 11.29
CA GLU A 697 -36.64 7.49 12.17
C GLU A 697 -36.02 6.13 11.82
N PRO A 698 -35.38 6.02 10.64
CA PRO A 698 -34.85 4.75 10.19
C PRO A 698 -33.63 4.34 11.03
N LYS A 699 -33.52 3.04 11.27
CA LYS A 699 -32.38 2.44 11.98
C LYS A 699 -31.64 1.52 11.04
N ILE A 700 -30.49 1.99 10.57
CA ILE A 700 -29.68 1.26 9.59
C ILE A 700 -28.48 0.66 10.30
N ALA A 701 -28.49 -0.65 10.49
CA ALA A 701 -27.37 -1.37 11.08
C ALA A 701 -26.35 -1.79 10.02
N SER A 702 -25.13 -2.11 10.47
CA SER A 702 -24.15 -2.78 9.63
C SER A 702 -24.33 -4.29 9.73
N TYR A 703 -24.39 -4.98 8.58
CA TYR A 703 -24.61 -6.44 8.49
C TYR A 703 -23.35 -7.24 8.10
N PHE A 704 -22.42 -6.65 7.33
CA PHE A 704 -21.27 -7.39 6.78
C PHE A 704 -19.93 -6.86 7.27
N ASN A 705 -19.11 -7.72 7.86
CA ASN A 705 -17.81 -7.32 8.41
C ASN A 705 -16.84 -6.89 7.29
N THR A 706 -16.98 -7.48 6.10
CA THR A 706 -16.18 -7.17 4.91
C THR A 706 -16.39 -5.74 4.40
N THR A 707 -17.58 -5.17 4.57
CA THR A 707 -17.92 -3.80 4.13
C THR A 707 -18.22 -2.85 5.29
N HIS A 708 -17.96 -3.26 6.54
CA HIS A 708 -18.19 -2.42 7.72
C HIS A 708 -17.43 -1.07 7.65
N HIS A 709 -16.21 -1.09 7.11
CA HIS A 709 -15.44 0.11 6.85
C HIS A 709 -16.12 1.08 5.86
N VAL A 710 -16.89 0.58 4.89
CA VAL A 710 -17.69 1.40 3.96
C VAL A 710 -18.89 1.99 4.68
N TYR A 711 -19.56 1.19 5.51
CA TYR A 711 -20.65 1.65 6.37
C TYR A 711 -20.18 2.79 7.29
N GLN A 712 -19.01 2.66 7.92
CA GLN A 712 -18.40 3.71 8.75
C GLN A 712 -18.11 4.99 7.94
N ARG A 713 -17.79 4.91 6.65
CA ARG A 713 -17.65 6.10 5.79
C ARG A 713 -18.99 6.80 5.57
N ALA A 714 -20.06 6.04 5.34
CA ALA A 714 -21.40 6.59 5.25
C ALA A 714 -21.81 7.30 6.57
N THR A 715 -21.43 6.78 7.74
CA THR A 715 -21.72 7.42 9.03
C THR A 715 -20.98 8.74 9.20
N VAL A 716 -19.73 8.81 8.72
CA VAL A 716 -18.96 10.06 8.66
C VAL A 716 -19.63 11.08 7.76
N LEU A 717 -20.12 10.68 6.58
CA LEU A 717 -20.86 11.56 5.67
C LEU A 717 -22.15 12.08 6.31
N GLU A 718 -22.94 11.21 6.94
CA GLU A 718 -24.14 11.60 7.69
C GLU A 718 -23.80 12.65 8.75
N LYS A 719 -22.80 12.37 9.60
CA LYS A 719 -22.35 13.28 10.66
C LYS A 719 -21.92 14.63 10.10
N ARG A 720 -21.21 14.64 8.97
CA ARG A 720 -20.75 15.88 8.30
C ARG A 720 -21.91 16.67 7.70
N LEU A 721 -22.84 16.02 7.02
CA LEU A 721 -24.03 16.66 6.44
C LEU A 721 -24.93 17.27 7.54
N ARG A 722 -25.17 16.53 8.62
CA ARG A 722 -25.87 17.06 9.80
C ARG A 722 -25.12 18.24 10.42
N GLY A 723 -23.80 18.12 10.60
CA GLY A 723 -22.95 19.19 11.15
C GLY A 723 -22.90 20.45 10.29
N LEU A 724 -23.09 20.32 8.97
CA LEU A 724 -23.19 21.43 8.01
C LEU A 724 -24.63 21.94 7.83
N ASN A 725 -25.57 21.49 8.67
CA ASN A 725 -27.00 21.79 8.59
C ASN A 725 -27.58 21.52 7.19
N GLN A 726 -27.11 20.46 6.54
CA GLN A 726 -27.61 20.02 5.24
C GLN A 726 -28.81 19.09 5.37
N PHE A 727 -29.08 18.49 6.53
CA PHE A 727 -30.27 17.66 6.72
C PHE A 727 -31.48 18.48 7.15
N LYS A 728 -32.63 18.26 6.50
CA LYS A 728 -33.93 18.87 6.83
C LYS A 728 -34.65 18.14 7.96
N SER A 729 -34.55 16.81 7.97
CA SER A 729 -35.21 15.95 8.94
C SER A 729 -34.77 16.29 10.38
N GLY A 730 -35.73 16.58 11.26
CA GLY A 730 -35.49 16.88 12.67
C GLY A 730 -35.88 15.71 13.60
N GLY A 731 -34.91 15.11 14.31
CA GLY A 731 -35.16 14.08 15.33
C GLY A 731 -34.02 13.06 15.57
N THR A 732 -33.87 12.65 16.83
CA THR A 732 -33.28 11.42 17.46
C THR A 732 -32.00 10.75 16.90
N GLY A 733 -30.98 11.53 16.53
CA GLY A 733 -29.61 10.99 16.40
C GLY A 733 -29.30 10.35 15.03
N PRO A 734 -28.15 9.70 14.87
CA PRO A 734 -27.72 9.17 13.59
C PRO A 734 -28.58 7.96 13.16
N TRP A 735 -28.93 7.90 11.88
CA TRP A 735 -29.62 6.75 11.28
C TRP A 735 -28.71 5.53 11.20
N LEU A 736 -27.42 5.77 10.94
CA LEU A 736 -26.39 4.72 10.89
C LEU A 736 -25.88 4.47 12.33
N ILE A 737 -26.51 3.50 13.00
CA ILE A 737 -26.39 3.27 14.45
C ILE A 737 -25.11 2.57 14.92
N ASP A 738 -24.30 1.99 14.03
CA ASP A 738 -23.10 1.23 14.40
C ASP A 738 -21.78 1.97 14.13
N ALA A 739 -21.82 3.30 14.06
CA ALA A 739 -20.66 4.12 13.73
C ALA A 739 -19.43 3.88 14.64
N ASP A 740 -19.66 3.59 15.94
CA ASP A 740 -18.62 3.45 16.95
C ASP A 740 -18.19 1.99 17.21
N ARG A 741 -18.68 1.02 16.43
CA ARG A 741 -18.28 -0.39 16.55
C ARG A 741 -17.05 -0.65 15.68
N ASP A 742 -16.10 -1.43 16.17
CA ASP A 742 -14.92 -1.85 15.39
C ASP A 742 -15.22 -3.05 14.48
N THR A 743 -16.12 -3.94 14.92
CA THR A 743 -16.53 -5.16 14.21
C THR A 743 -18.01 -5.45 14.46
N ILE A 744 -18.65 -6.14 13.53
CA ILE A 744 -20.04 -6.59 13.67
C ILE A 744 -20.07 -7.85 14.54
N GLY A 745 -20.80 -7.82 15.66
CA GLY A 745 -20.96 -8.98 16.54
C GLY A 745 -21.83 -10.08 15.91
N ALA A 746 -21.59 -11.33 16.28
CA ALA A 746 -22.22 -12.54 15.71
C ALA A 746 -23.75 -12.69 15.93
N ASN A 747 -24.41 -11.74 16.59
CA ASN A 747 -25.80 -11.85 17.06
C ASN A 747 -26.79 -10.99 16.24
N ARG A 748 -26.50 -10.67 14.98
CA ARG A 748 -27.43 -9.92 14.12
C ARG A 748 -28.54 -10.81 13.59
N PHE A 749 -29.76 -10.28 13.50
CA PHE A 749 -30.83 -10.94 12.79
C PHE A 749 -30.51 -10.95 11.28
N PRO A 750 -30.45 -12.13 10.62
CA PRO A 750 -30.17 -12.20 9.19
C PRO A 750 -31.37 -11.67 8.39
N ILE A 751 -31.11 -10.78 7.44
CA ILE A 751 -32.13 -10.26 6.52
C ILE A 751 -31.93 -10.93 5.16
N TYR A 752 -33.02 -11.49 4.64
CA TYR A 752 -33.04 -12.19 3.37
C TYR A 752 -33.70 -11.29 2.34
N ASP A 753 -32.91 -10.77 1.41
CA ASP A 753 -33.30 -9.74 0.44
C ASP A 753 -32.39 -9.89 -0.81
N ASP A 754 -32.56 -9.06 -1.84
CA ASP A 754 -31.96 -9.15 -3.17
C ASP A 754 -30.42 -9.23 -3.18
N GLN A 755 -29.76 -8.88 -2.09
CA GLN A 755 -28.31 -9.05 -1.94
C GLN A 755 -27.89 -10.52 -1.88
N VAL A 756 -28.73 -11.42 -1.35
CA VAL A 756 -28.33 -12.80 -1.00
C VAL A 756 -27.69 -13.53 -2.20
N PRO A 757 -28.29 -13.55 -3.41
CA PRO A 757 -27.71 -14.25 -4.54
C PRO A 757 -26.36 -13.67 -5.01
N PHE A 758 -26.09 -12.40 -4.71
CA PHE A 758 -24.83 -11.73 -5.03
C PHE A 758 -23.78 -11.93 -3.93
N GLU A 759 -24.20 -11.86 -2.67
CA GLU A 759 -23.37 -12.13 -1.49
C GLU A 759 -22.81 -13.57 -1.52
N GLU A 760 -23.66 -14.56 -1.82
CA GLU A 760 -23.27 -15.96 -1.94
C GLU A 760 -22.18 -16.20 -3.00
N ARG A 761 -22.01 -15.25 -3.94
CA ARG A 761 -20.98 -15.26 -4.99
C ARG A 761 -19.76 -14.40 -4.63
N GLY A 762 -19.64 -13.98 -3.37
CA GLY A 762 -18.48 -13.30 -2.81
C GLY A 762 -18.45 -11.79 -3.05
N LEU A 763 -19.59 -11.16 -3.37
CA LEU A 763 -19.65 -9.70 -3.55
C LEU A 763 -19.71 -8.95 -2.23
N GLY A 764 -19.02 -7.81 -2.17
CA GLY A 764 -19.16 -6.87 -1.06
C GLY A 764 -20.51 -6.15 -1.14
N VAL A 765 -21.30 -6.25 -0.07
CA VAL A 765 -22.63 -5.66 0.04
C VAL A 765 -22.66 -4.54 1.07
N LEU A 766 -23.27 -3.41 0.74
CA LEU A 766 -23.73 -2.39 1.69
C LEU A 766 -25.26 -2.40 1.68
N HIS A 767 -25.87 -3.02 2.68
CA HIS A 767 -27.33 -3.15 2.79
C HIS A 767 -27.89 -2.04 3.68
N LEU A 768 -28.61 -1.11 3.06
CA LEU A 768 -29.26 0.04 3.68
C LEU A 768 -30.75 -0.26 3.82
N ILE A 769 -31.08 -1.00 4.89
CA ILE A 769 -32.44 -1.39 5.23
C ILE A 769 -32.84 -0.91 6.62
N ASP A 770 -34.05 -0.36 6.74
CA ASP A 770 -34.64 0.05 8.02
C ASP A 770 -35.17 -1.18 8.77
N ALA A 771 -34.35 -1.70 9.69
CA ALA A 771 -34.69 -2.88 10.46
C ALA A 771 -34.05 -2.82 11.84
N ASN A 772 -34.77 -3.28 12.86
CA ASN A 772 -34.19 -3.46 14.18
C ASN A 772 -33.18 -4.62 14.12
N PRO A 773 -31.89 -4.38 14.37
CA PRO A 773 -30.88 -5.41 14.14
C PRO A 773 -30.84 -6.51 15.20
N ASP A 774 -31.52 -6.31 16.33
CA ASP A 774 -31.57 -7.29 17.43
C ASP A 774 -32.83 -8.16 17.34
N THR A 775 -33.95 -7.61 16.85
CA THR A 775 -35.24 -8.33 16.77
C THR A 775 -35.64 -8.71 15.34
N GLY A 776 -35.11 -8.04 14.32
CA GLY A 776 -35.55 -8.15 12.93
C GLY A 776 -36.84 -7.36 12.62
N ASP A 777 -37.34 -6.53 13.54
CA ASP A 777 -38.58 -5.78 13.31
C ASP A 777 -38.40 -4.68 12.25
N PHE A 778 -39.27 -4.70 11.24
CA PHE A 778 -39.37 -3.69 10.18
C PHE A 778 -40.29 -2.51 10.55
N PRO A 779 -40.38 -1.45 9.72
CA PRO A 779 -41.27 -0.32 9.99
C PRO A 779 -42.73 -0.76 10.15
N LYS A 780 -43.49 -0.07 10.99
CA LYS A 780 -44.86 -0.48 11.37
C LYS A 780 -45.83 -0.66 10.20
N VAL A 781 -45.59 0.06 9.10
CA VAL A 781 -46.43 0.01 7.89
C VAL A 781 -46.05 -1.14 6.95
N TRP A 782 -44.91 -1.80 7.16
CA TRP A 782 -44.41 -2.90 6.32
C TRP A 782 -45.48 -3.98 6.11
N HIS A 783 -45.69 -4.36 4.84
CA HIS A 783 -46.72 -5.30 4.40
C HIS A 783 -48.17 -4.96 4.81
N THR A 784 -48.47 -3.69 5.11
CA THR A 784 -49.84 -3.23 5.40
C THR A 784 -50.35 -2.28 4.32
N LEU A 785 -51.66 -2.12 4.22
CA LEU A 785 -52.25 -1.12 3.30
C LEU A 785 -51.95 0.33 3.70
N ASP A 786 -51.37 0.55 4.89
CA ASP A 786 -50.93 1.87 5.34
C ASP A 786 -49.55 2.25 4.78
N ASP A 787 -48.86 1.35 4.07
CA ASP A 787 -47.64 1.69 3.32
C ASP A 787 -47.97 2.44 2.02
N THR A 788 -48.35 3.70 2.21
CA THR A 788 -48.77 4.63 1.17
C THR A 788 -47.86 5.85 1.13
N GLY A 789 -47.96 6.63 0.04
CA GLY A 789 -47.21 7.89 -0.07
C GLY A 789 -47.47 8.87 1.08
N GLU A 790 -48.67 8.85 1.68
CA GLU A 790 -49.03 9.74 2.80
C GLU A 790 -48.25 9.43 4.09
N ASN A 791 -47.68 8.23 4.19
CA ASN A 791 -46.93 7.76 5.35
C ASN A 791 -45.42 7.94 5.19
N LEU A 792 -44.96 8.46 4.04
CA LEU A 792 -43.56 8.81 3.80
C LEU A 792 -43.18 10.11 4.50
N ASP A 793 -42.00 10.14 5.11
CA ASP A 793 -41.38 11.36 5.58
C ASP A 793 -40.50 11.95 4.45
N LEU A 794 -41.03 12.98 3.79
CA LEU A 794 -40.39 13.58 2.61
C LEU A 794 -39.06 14.28 2.95
N ASP A 795 -38.90 14.80 4.17
CA ASP A 795 -37.65 15.41 4.61
C ASP A 795 -36.58 14.33 4.79
N VAL A 796 -36.94 13.16 5.35
CA VAL A 796 -36.04 12.01 5.46
C VAL A 796 -35.66 11.47 4.08
N MET A 797 -36.61 11.35 3.15
CA MET A 797 -36.31 10.94 1.77
C MET A 797 -35.34 11.91 1.07
N GLU A 798 -35.54 13.21 1.25
CA GLU A 798 -34.64 14.23 0.70
C GLU A 798 -33.22 14.07 1.26
N ASP A 799 -33.10 13.92 2.57
CA ASP A 799 -31.82 13.76 3.23
C ASP A 799 -31.11 12.45 2.86
N TRP A 800 -31.85 11.34 2.67
CA TRP A 800 -31.31 10.10 2.11
C TRP A 800 -30.75 10.28 0.70
N SER A 801 -31.45 11.03 -0.15
CA SER A 801 -30.98 11.29 -1.50
C SER A 801 -29.67 12.10 -1.50
N VAL A 802 -29.52 13.04 -0.56
CA VAL A 802 -28.31 13.84 -0.40
C VAL A 802 -27.16 13.00 0.17
N LEU A 803 -27.43 12.12 1.14
CA LEU A 803 -26.44 11.19 1.67
C LEU A 803 -25.94 10.23 0.59
N LEU A 804 -26.86 9.68 -0.22
CA LEU A 804 -26.52 8.78 -1.33
C LEU A 804 -25.68 9.51 -2.39
N ILE A 805 -26.04 10.75 -2.76
CA ILE A 805 -25.22 11.57 -3.67
C ILE A 805 -23.82 11.79 -3.08
N ALA A 806 -23.73 12.19 -1.81
CA ALA A 806 -22.44 12.42 -1.15
C ALA A 806 -21.57 11.17 -1.17
N PHE A 807 -22.17 10.01 -0.89
CA PHE A 807 -21.51 8.71 -0.95
C PHE A 807 -20.99 8.38 -2.35
N ILE A 808 -21.82 8.55 -3.39
CA ILE A 808 -21.42 8.32 -4.79
C ILE A 808 -20.30 9.28 -5.22
N VAL A 809 -20.42 10.56 -4.87
CA VAL A 809 -19.40 11.59 -5.19
C VAL A 809 -18.07 11.25 -4.55
N GLU A 810 -18.08 10.78 -3.31
CA GLU A 810 -16.86 10.36 -2.61
C GLU A 810 -16.29 9.07 -3.19
N TRP A 811 -17.14 8.06 -3.44
CA TRP A 811 -16.73 6.78 -4.02
C TRP A 811 -16.10 6.92 -5.41
N LEU A 812 -16.74 7.71 -6.27
CA LEU A 812 -16.28 7.92 -7.65
C LEU A 812 -15.32 9.11 -7.78
N GLY A 813 -14.88 9.72 -6.68
CA GLY A 813 -13.95 10.86 -6.69
C GLY A 813 -14.41 12.01 -7.60
N LEU A 814 -15.63 12.51 -7.37
CA LEU A 814 -16.26 13.60 -8.13
C LEU A 814 -16.13 14.96 -7.43
N ASP A 815 -15.37 15.06 -6.34
CA ASP A 815 -15.07 16.33 -5.68
C ASP A 815 -14.38 17.30 -6.66
N GLY A 816 -14.82 18.55 -6.69
CA GLY A 816 -14.37 19.54 -7.67
C GLY A 816 -15.02 19.42 -9.07
N TYR A 817 -15.72 18.32 -9.36
CA TYR A 817 -16.51 18.17 -10.59
C TYR A 817 -18.00 18.39 -10.38
N MET A 818 -18.47 18.50 -9.13
CA MET A 818 -19.88 18.76 -8.83
C MET A 818 -20.31 20.22 -9.11
N MET A 819 -19.37 21.17 -9.10
CA MET A 819 -19.59 22.60 -9.30
C MET A 819 -19.46 23.06 -10.75
#